data_AF-A0A7I9ZHZ5-F1
#
_entry.id   AF-A0A7I9ZHZ5-F1
#
_cell.length_a   1.000
_cell.length_b   1.000
_cell.length_c   1.000
_cell.angle_alpha   90.00
_cell.angle_beta   90.00
_cell.angle_gamma   90.00
#
_symmetry.space_group_name_H-M   'P 1'
#
loop_
_entity.id
_entity.type
_entity.pdbx_description
1 polymer ?
#
loop_
_entity_poly.entity_id
_entity_poly.type
_entity_poly.pdbx_seq_one_letter_code
_entity_poly.pdbx_strand_id
1 'polypeptide(L)'
;MLGGMLLSKDAVADVLEKLRPGDFYKPGNQIVYDAILDLYGRGEPADAVTVAAELDRRGMLRRVGGAPYLHTLISTVPTAANAGYYAEIVAEKALLRRLVEAGTRVVQYGYAGADGADVTDVVDRAQAEIYDVTERRASEDFVVLEELLQPTMDEIDAIASSGGMSRGVPTGFVELDEVTNGLHAGQMIIIAARPGVGKSTLGLDFMRSCSIKNQLPSVIFSLEMSKSEIVMRLLSAEAKIKLADMRSGRMSDDDWTRLARRMSEISEAPLFIDDSPNLTMMEIRAKARRLSQKAGLRLIVVDYMQLMSSGKKYESRQQEVSDFSRSLKLMAKELEVPVVAISQLNRGPEQRTDKKPMVSDLRESGCLTANTRILRADTGAEVTFGELMRTGERPLVWSVDDRKRMVARPMTNVFYSGHKEVFKVRLASGREVEATANHPFMTFDGWTPLGELSVGARVAVPRRVPEPVQTERMHDSEVVMLAHMIGDGSCVKRQPVRYASVDEANLAAVEISAAHFDVTPIRDEYPAARVTTLRLPAPYRLTHGKRNPIAAWLDKLGLFGKRSYEKFVPAEVFALPNDQVALFLRHLWATDGSVRWDAKLGIGRVYYASTSRRLVDDVMQLLLRFGIASRVYRAKKAGYRDSWHLTIAGAESQSKFLGGIGVHGVKADAAKEVLANLQGIVRNPNADTVPAGVWAGVRTALTERQMTHRQFATAMNTKFCGSTMWKHSPSRGRLHRAAAVLEDRDLHDLATNDVYWDTIVDITSIGEQDVYDGTVSGTHNFVANLVSLHNSLEQDADMVILLHRPDAFDRDDPRGGEADLILGKHRNGPTKTITVAHQLHLSRFANMAKQ
;
A
#
# COMPACT_ATOMS: atom_id res chain seq x y z
N MET A 1 4.28 9.14 46.28
CA MET A 1 4.77 8.74 44.95
C MET A 1 5.49 9.89 44.24
N LEU A 2 4.83 10.95 43.76
CA LEU A 2 5.52 12.06 43.05
C LEU A 2 6.68 12.69 43.86
N GLY A 3 6.53 12.87 45.16
CA GLY A 3 7.65 13.30 46.02
C GLY A 3 8.84 12.34 46.03
N GLY A 4 8.61 11.04 45.90
CA GLY A 4 9.67 10.03 45.80
C GLY A 4 10.40 10.12 44.46
N MET A 5 9.67 10.38 43.36
CA MET A 5 10.24 10.64 42.05
C MET A 5 11.09 11.92 42.01
N LEU A 6 10.68 12.97 42.73
CA LEU A 6 11.45 14.22 42.87
C LEU A 6 12.70 14.08 43.75
N LEU A 7 12.79 13.01 44.56
CA LEU A 7 13.90 12.73 45.48
C LEU A 7 14.91 11.73 44.91
N SER A 8 14.48 10.81 44.05
CA SER A 8 15.32 9.75 43.50
C SER A 8 14.99 9.46 42.04
N LYS A 9 16.02 9.35 41.22
CA LYS A 9 15.93 8.95 39.80
C LYS A 9 15.43 7.51 39.64
N ASP A 10 15.85 6.61 40.51
CA ASP A 10 15.44 5.19 40.47
C ASP A 10 13.94 5.05 40.73
N ALA A 11 13.40 5.89 41.63
CA ALA A 11 11.97 5.96 41.88
C ALA A 11 11.16 6.46 40.67
N VAL A 12 11.77 7.18 39.71
CA VAL A 12 11.12 7.54 38.45
C VAL A 12 10.95 6.31 37.56
N ALA A 13 11.99 5.47 37.47
CA ALA A 13 11.96 4.23 36.68
C ALA A 13 10.91 3.25 37.21
N ASP A 14 10.92 2.97 38.52
CA ASP A 14 9.96 2.05 39.17
C ASP A 14 8.49 2.44 38.99
N VAL A 15 8.23 3.76 38.91
CA VAL A 15 6.88 4.30 38.77
C VAL A 15 6.44 4.32 37.31
N LEU A 16 7.37 4.61 36.38
CA LEU A 16 7.11 4.68 34.94
C LEU A 16 6.58 3.35 34.40
N GLU A 17 7.09 2.21 34.87
CA GLU A 17 6.61 0.88 34.47
C GLU A 17 5.16 0.61 34.86
N LYS A 18 4.66 1.30 35.90
CA LYS A 18 3.38 0.97 36.54
C LYS A 18 2.26 1.97 36.24
N LEU A 19 2.58 3.21 35.85
CA LEU A 19 1.61 4.29 35.73
C LEU A 19 1.75 5.12 34.46
N ARG A 20 0.60 5.52 33.91
CA ARG A 20 0.46 6.51 32.84
C ARG A 20 -0.05 7.85 33.41
N PRO A 21 0.13 8.96 32.69
CA PRO A 21 -0.37 10.27 33.14
C PRO A 21 -1.87 10.30 33.47
N GLY A 22 -2.68 9.55 32.71
CA GLY A 22 -4.13 9.43 32.92
C GLY A 22 -4.54 8.65 34.19
N ASP A 23 -3.61 7.97 34.87
CA ASP A 23 -3.91 7.21 36.09
C ASP A 23 -4.04 8.11 37.33
N PHE A 24 -3.66 9.39 37.23
CA PHE A 24 -3.78 10.35 38.34
C PHE A 24 -5.18 10.96 38.40
N TYR A 25 -5.82 10.84 39.57
CA TYR A 25 -7.13 11.46 39.79
C TYR A 25 -7.09 13.01 39.79
N LYS A 26 -6.01 13.59 40.31
CA LYS A 26 -5.84 15.05 40.37
C LYS A 26 -5.11 15.55 39.12
N PRO A 27 -5.69 16.47 38.31
CA PRO A 27 -5.04 17.00 37.12
C PRO A 27 -3.68 17.66 37.40
N GLY A 28 -3.54 18.33 38.55
CA GLY A 28 -2.26 18.90 38.97
C GLY A 28 -1.14 17.85 39.12
N ASN A 29 -1.48 16.65 39.58
CA ASN A 29 -0.50 15.56 39.73
C ASN A 29 -0.13 14.94 38.38
N GLN A 30 -1.08 14.85 37.45
CA GLN A 30 -0.80 14.43 36.07
C GLN A 30 0.20 15.39 35.40
N ILE A 31 -0.02 16.69 35.51
CA ILE A 31 0.86 17.72 34.93
C ILE A 31 2.28 17.64 35.53
N VAL A 32 2.39 17.42 36.86
CA VAL A 32 3.68 17.25 37.52
C VAL A 32 4.37 15.95 37.07
N TYR A 33 3.63 14.86 36.93
CA TYR A 33 4.13 13.58 36.41
C TYR A 33 4.68 13.71 34.99
N ASP A 34 3.92 14.35 34.09
CA ASP A 34 4.34 14.60 32.70
C ASP A 34 5.64 15.41 32.64
N ALA A 35 5.77 16.44 33.48
CA ALA A 35 6.99 17.25 33.54
C ALA A 35 8.20 16.46 34.06
N ILE A 36 8.00 15.56 35.04
CA ILE A 36 9.04 14.64 35.53
C ILE A 36 9.48 13.70 34.41
N LEU A 37 8.53 13.09 33.68
CA LEU A 37 8.84 12.15 32.60
C LEU A 37 9.56 12.83 31.43
N ASP A 38 9.19 14.06 31.06
CA ASP A 38 9.84 14.80 29.98
C ASP A 38 11.28 15.22 30.33
N LEU A 39 11.56 15.54 31.59
CA LEU A 39 12.92 15.78 32.06
C LEU A 39 13.72 14.48 32.07
N TYR A 40 13.14 13.40 32.60
CA TYR A 40 13.75 12.08 32.64
C TYR A 40 14.09 11.54 31.23
N GLY A 41 13.18 11.68 30.27
CA GLY A 41 13.37 11.27 28.87
C GLY A 41 14.44 12.08 28.13
N ARG A 42 14.72 13.31 28.55
CA ARG A 42 15.85 14.13 28.07
C ARG A 42 17.18 13.82 28.78
N GLY A 43 17.17 12.92 29.76
CA GLY A 43 18.33 12.61 30.59
C GLY A 43 18.65 13.71 31.62
N GLU A 44 17.75 14.67 31.83
CA GLU A 44 17.90 15.74 32.82
C GLU A 44 17.41 15.28 34.21
N PRO A 45 18.02 15.75 35.32
CA PRO A 45 17.55 15.42 36.65
C PRO A 45 16.16 16.03 36.90
N ALA A 46 15.21 15.23 37.39
CA ALA A 46 13.85 15.66 37.69
C ALA A 46 13.68 15.92 39.20
N ASP A 47 14.22 17.05 39.68
CA ASP A 47 14.07 17.51 41.06
C ASP A 47 13.06 18.68 41.16
N ALA A 48 12.76 19.15 42.37
CA ALA A 48 11.78 20.23 42.56
C ALA A 48 12.13 21.52 41.81
N VAL A 49 13.42 21.83 41.60
CA VAL A 49 13.87 23.05 40.92
C VAL A 49 13.71 22.90 39.42
N THR A 50 14.19 21.79 38.85
CA THR A 50 14.10 21.55 37.39
C THR A 50 12.65 21.35 36.95
N VAL A 51 11.84 20.63 37.74
CA VAL A 51 10.40 20.46 37.48
C VAL A 51 9.66 21.79 37.61
N ALA A 52 9.99 22.64 38.59
CA ALA A 52 9.39 23.98 38.68
C ALA A 52 9.72 24.83 37.45
N ALA A 53 10.97 24.81 37.00
CA ALA A 53 11.42 25.56 35.83
C ALA A 53 10.76 25.09 34.53
N GLU A 54 10.62 23.76 34.35
CA GLU A 54 9.93 23.18 33.19
C GLU A 54 8.43 23.52 33.21
N LEU A 55 7.78 23.45 34.37
CA LEU A 55 6.37 23.83 34.52
C LEU A 55 6.14 25.32 34.30
N ASP A 56 7.09 26.18 34.68
CA ASP A 56 7.00 27.63 34.44
C ASP A 56 7.17 27.96 32.96
N ARG A 57 8.13 27.31 32.29
CA ARG A 57 8.34 27.40 30.83
C ARG A 57 7.07 27.03 30.05
N ARG A 58 6.31 26.05 30.54
CA ARG A 58 5.01 25.63 29.96
C ARG A 58 3.83 26.52 30.35
N GLY A 59 4.02 27.50 31.23
CA GLY A 59 2.93 28.31 31.79
C GLY A 59 1.98 27.54 32.71
N MET A 60 2.41 26.38 33.23
CA MET A 60 1.58 25.46 34.01
C MET A 60 1.87 25.48 35.51
N LEU A 61 2.98 26.10 35.95
CA LEU A 61 3.42 26.13 37.36
C LEU A 61 2.33 26.66 38.32
N ARG A 62 1.61 27.72 37.94
CA ARG A 62 0.51 28.25 38.76
C ARG A 62 -0.66 27.28 38.86
N ARG A 63 -0.95 26.49 37.82
CA ARG A 63 -2.08 25.53 37.79
C ARG A 63 -1.87 24.33 38.70
N VAL A 64 -0.60 23.99 39.00
CA VAL A 64 -0.26 22.89 39.92
C VAL A 64 -0.13 23.34 41.38
N GLY A 65 -0.28 24.63 41.69
CA GLY A 65 -0.13 25.17 43.05
C GLY A 65 1.21 25.87 43.33
N GLY A 66 2.01 26.12 42.29
CA GLY A 66 3.29 26.82 42.40
C GLY A 66 4.43 25.96 42.94
N ALA A 67 5.64 26.54 43.00
CA ALA A 67 6.82 25.87 43.55
C ALA A 67 6.63 25.30 44.98
N PRO A 68 5.88 25.94 45.90
CA PRO A 68 5.63 25.38 47.24
C PRO A 68 4.92 24.02 47.22
N TYR A 69 4.09 23.75 46.21
CA TYR A 69 3.41 22.46 46.09
C TYR A 69 4.40 21.31 45.84
N LEU A 70 5.44 21.53 45.03
CA LEU A 70 6.48 20.53 44.76
C LEU A 70 7.29 20.21 46.04
N HIS A 71 7.59 21.21 46.86
CA HIS A 71 8.20 20.99 48.18
C HIS A 71 7.30 20.21 49.13
N THR A 72 5.98 20.47 49.07
CA THR A 72 5.00 19.73 49.87
C THR A 72 4.93 18.26 49.44
N LEU A 73 5.03 17.96 48.14
CA LEU A 73 5.10 16.59 47.63
C LEU A 73 6.32 15.86 48.17
N ILE A 74 7.48 16.52 48.22
CA ILE A 74 8.71 15.97 48.79
C ILE A 74 8.54 15.69 50.29
N SER A 75 8.01 16.65 51.05
CA SER A 75 7.86 16.53 52.51
C SER A 75 6.83 15.49 52.95
N THR A 76 5.92 15.08 52.05
CA THR A 76 4.87 14.09 52.35
C THR A 76 5.30 12.64 52.13
N VAL A 77 6.48 12.40 51.55
CA VAL A 77 6.96 11.04 51.29
C VAL A 77 7.96 10.63 52.38
N PRO A 78 7.68 9.57 53.16
CA PRO A 78 8.60 9.10 54.20
C PRO A 78 9.93 8.59 53.66
N THR A 79 9.91 7.85 52.55
CA THR A 79 11.10 7.33 51.85
C THR A 79 10.85 7.27 50.33
N ALA A 80 11.86 7.58 49.53
CA ALA A 80 11.76 7.48 48.07
C ALA A 80 11.64 6.03 47.59
N ALA A 81 12.22 5.07 48.33
CA ALA A 81 12.20 3.64 48.01
C ALA A 81 10.78 3.04 47.94
N ASN A 82 9.80 3.64 48.62
CA ASN A 82 8.41 3.16 48.60
C ASN A 82 7.61 3.71 47.41
N ALA A 83 8.22 4.48 46.50
CA ALA A 83 7.51 5.10 45.37
C ALA A 83 6.80 4.06 44.49
N GLY A 84 7.46 2.93 44.19
CA GLY A 84 6.89 1.82 43.42
C GLY A 84 5.66 1.18 44.09
N TYR A 85 5.68 1.02 45.42
CA TYR A 85 4.52 0.52 46.18
C TYR A 85 3.35 1.51 46.14
N TYR A 86 3.61 2.81 46.29
CA TYR A 86 2.57 3.83 46.16
C TYR A 86 2.02 3.93 44.74
N ALA A 87 2.82 3.60 43.72
CA ALA A 87 2.36 3.56 42.33
C ALA A 87 1.34 2.44 42.12
N GLU A 88 1.52 1.27 42.73
CA GLU A 88 0.55 0.17 42.68
C GLU A 88 -0.81 0.60 43.24
N ILE A 89 -0.82 1.28 44.39
CA ILE A 89 -2.07 1.81 44.98
C ILE A 89 -2.77 2.76 44.01
N VAL A 90 -2.03 3.65 43.35
CA VAL A 90 -2.60 4.58 42.35
C VAL A 90 -3.14 3.81 41.14
N ALA A 91 -2.40 2.80 40.66
CA ALA A 91 -2.79 1.98 39.52
C ALA A 91 -4.07 1.18 39.80
N GLU A 92 -4.20 0.61 41.00
CA GLU A 92 -5.43 -0.06 41.44
C GLU A 92 -6.62 0.88 41.47
N LYS A 93 -6.46 2.08 42.03
CA LYS A 93 -7.55 3.07 42.05
C LYS A 93 -7.88 3.58 40.65
N ALA A 94 -6.91 3.69 39.74
CA ALA A 94 -7.14 4.06 38.35
C ALA A 94 -7.91 2.98 37.59
N LEU A 95 -7.58 1.70 37.82
CA LEU A 95 -8.31 0.55 37.28
C LEU A 95 -9.77 0.56 37.75
N LEU A 96 -10.01 0.77 39.05
CA LEU A 96 -11.37 0.86 39.59
C LEU A 96 -12.16 2.02 38.98
N ARG A 97 -11.52 3.17 38.72
CA ARG A 97 -12.20 4.30 38.03
C ARG A 97 -12.55 3.95 36.58
N ARG A 98 -11.63 3.35 35.83
CA ARG A 98 -11.89 2.89 34.46
C ARG A 98 -13.02 1.86 34.41
N LEU A 99 -13.09 0.96 35.40
CA LEU A 99 -14.19 0.01 35.53
C LEU A 99 -15.55 0.71 35.75
N VAL A 100 -15.58 1.73 36.61
CA VAL A 100 -16.79 2.55 36.84
C VAL A 100 -17.20 3.31 35.58
N GLU A 101 -16.24 3.89 34.84
CA GLU A 101 -16.49 4.59 33.58
C GLU A 101 -17.03 3.65 32.49
N ALA A 102 -16.41 2.49 32.32
CA ALA A 102 -16.88 1.46 31.39
C ALA A 102 -18.29 0.97 31.78
N GLY A 103 -18.54 0.71 33.06
CA GLY A 103 -19.88 0.37 33.55
C GLY A 103 -20.91 1.45 33.24
N THR A 104 -20.55 2.73 33.37
CA THR A 104 -21.41 3.87 33.04
C THR A 104 -21.70 3.93 31.53
N ARG A 105 -20.69 3.70 30.67
CA ARG A 105 -20.87 3.62 29.21
C ARG A 105 -21.75 2.44 28.79
N VAL A 106 -21.59 1.28 29.41
CA VAL A 106 -22.44 0.11 29.20
C VAL A 106 -23.91 0.42 29.53
N VAL A 107 -24.17 1.12 30.65
CA VAL A 107 -25.51 1.59 31.00
C VAL A 107 -26.06 2.56 29.95
N GLN A 108 -25.23 3.49 29.46
CA GLN A 108 -25.63 4.42 28.38
C GLN A 108 -25.96 3.68 27.08
N TYR A 109 -25.20 2.65 26.70
CA TYR A 109 -25.49 1.82 25.53
C TYR A 109 -26.84 1.11 25.67
N GLY A 110 -27.17 0.64 26.88
CA GLY A 110 -28.48 0.04 27.18
C GLY A 110 -29.66 0.99 26.96
N TYR A 111 -29.52 2.28 27.32
CA TYR A 111 -30.56 3.29 27.07
C TYR A 111 -30.61 3.74 25.60
N ALA A 112 -29.46 3.87 24.93
CA ALA A 112 -29.39 4.27 23.52
C ALA A 112 -29.88 3.17 22.55
N GLY A 113 -29.77 1.90 22.94
CA GLY A 113 -30.30 0.76 22.17
C GLY A 113 -31.84 0.68 22.12
N ALA A 114 -32.55 1.44 22.96
CA ALA A 114 -34.01 1.50 22.93
C ALA A 114 -34.57 2.23 21.68
N ASP A 115 -33.74 2.99 20.96
CA ASP A 115 -34.12 3.81 19.79
C ASP A 115 -33.71 3.19 18.43
N GLY A 116 -33.61 1.86 18.34
CA GLY A 116 -33.52 1.14 17.06
C GLY A 116 -32.10 0.79 16.57
N ALA A 117 -31.10 0.79 17.45
CA ALA A 117 -29.81 0.14 17.17
C ALA A 117 -29.95 -1.40 17.24
N ASP A 118 -29.14 -2.13 16.47
CA ASP A 118 -29.11 -3.60 16.55
C ASP A 118 -28.63 -4.03 17.94
N VAL A 119 -29.35 -4.96 18.56
CA VAL A 119 -29.09 -5.42 19.93
C VAL A 119 -27.71 -6.10 20.01
N THR A 120 -27.28 -6.75 18.93
CA THR A 120 -25.94 -7.36 18.81
C THR A 120 -24.83 -6.30 18.86
N ASP A 121 -24.95 -5.19 18.12
CA ASP A 121 -23.97 -4.10 18.14
C ASP A 121 -23.84 -3.47 19.54
N VAL A 122 -24.95 -3.34 20.27
CA VAL A 122 -24.98 -2.81 21.65
C VAL A 122 -24.23 -3.76 22.60
N VAL A 123 -24.47 -5.07 22.48
CA VAL A 123 -23.80 -6.10 23.27
C VAL A 123 -22.30 -6.14 22.96
N ASP A 124 -21.92 -6.06 21.68
CA ASP A 124 -20.51 -6.09 21.26
C ASP A 124 -19.74 -4.88 21.76
N ARG A 125 -20.33 -3.67 21.68
CA ARG A 125 -19.74 -2.46 22.27
C ARG A 125 -19.61 -2.56 23.79
N ALA A 126 -20.59 -3.14 24.46
CA ALA A 126 -20.53 -3.36 25.91
C ALA A 126 -19.42 -4.36 26.29
N GLN A 127 -19.24 -5.42 25.49
CA GLN A 127 -18.15 -6.39 25.69
C GLN A 127 -16.78 -5.76 25.47
N ALA A 128 -16.62 -4.93 24.42
CA ALA A 128 -15.38 -4.22 24.14
C ALA A 128 -14.98 -3.27 25.28
N GLU A 129 -15.93 -2.48 25.82
CA GLU A 129 -15.66 -1.57 26.94
C GLU A 129 -15.19 -2.28 28.21
N ILE A 130 -15.80 -3.41 28.56
CA ILE A 130 -15.37 -4.19 29.73
C ILE A 130 -14.01 -4.84 29.47
N TYR A 131 -13.77 -5.27 28.22
CA TYR A 131 -12.50 -5.88 27.83
C TYR A 131 -11.33 -4.89 27.91
N ASP A 132 -11.51 -3.65 27.45
CA ASP A 132 -10.49 -2.58 27.51
C ASP A 132 -10.08 -2.23 28.96
N VAL A 133 -10.95 -2.46 29.95
CA VAL A 133 -10.62 -2.31 31.37
C VAL A 133 -9.69 -3.42 31.86
N THR A 134 -9.80 -4.62 31.29
CA THR A 134 -9.04 -5.81 31.72
C THR A 134 -7.67 -5.94 31.06
N GLU A 135 -7.42 -5.30 29.91
CA GLU A 135 -6.13 -5.38 29.23
C GLU A 135 -5.08 -4.47 29.92
N ARG A 136 -4.34 -5.03 30.88
CA ARG A 136 -2.95 -4.62 31.13
C ARG A 136 -2.09 -5.24 30.03
N ARG A 137 -1.88 -4.51 28.94
CA ARG A 137 -0.72 -4.74 28.07
C ARG A 137 0.32 -3.68 28.38
N ALA A 138 1.39 -4.11 29.06
CA ALA A 138 2.69 -3.51 28.88
C ALA A 138 2.99 -3.59 27.38
N SER A 139 3.06 -2.43 26.74
CA SER A 139 3.63 -2.29 25.41
C SER A 139 5.14 -2.34 25.58
N GLU A 140 5.71 -3.53 25.66
CA GLU A 140 7.16 -3.70 25.45
C GLU A 140 7.38 -3.90 23.96
N ASP A 141 7.57 -2.79 23.24
CA ASP A 141 7.83 -2.81 21.80
C ASP A 141 9.27 -3.24 21.46
N PHE A 142 10.16 -3.40 22.45
CA PHE A 142 11.54 -3.82 22.24
C PHE A 142 12.08 -4.64 23.42
N VAL A 143 12.53 -5.86 23.14
CA VAL A 143 13.30 -6.72 24.06
C VAL A 143 14.78 -6.62 23.68
N VAL A 144 15.67 -6.52 24.66
CA VAL A 144 17.12 -6.47 24.41
C VAL A 144 17.56 -7.83 23.88
N LEU A 145 18.35 -7.85 22.79
CA LEU A 145 18.78 -9.10 22.13
C LEU A 145 19.39 -10.11 23.13
N GLU A 146 20.17 -9.64 24.09
CA GLU A 146 20.80 -10.47 25.13
C GLU A 146 19.80 -11.31 25.93
N GLU A 147 18.62 -10.76 26.24
CA GLU A 147 17.54 -11.47 26.95
C GLU A 147 16.87 -12.52 26.08
N LEU A 148 16.92 -12.37 24.74
CA LEU A 148 16.41 -13.35 23.78
C LEU A 148 17.44 -14.44 23.44
N LEU A 149 18.74 -14.16 23.60
CA LEU A 149 19.81 -15.10 23.22
C LEU A 149 19.76 -16.37 24.07
N GLN A 150 19.63 -16.26 25.40
CA GLN A 150 19.66 -17.43 26.27
C GLN A 150 18.45 -18.36 26.05
N PRO A 151 17.18 -17.88 26.01
CA PRO A 151 16.03 -18.72 25.66
C PRO A 151 16.14 -19.34 24.26
N THR A 152 16.68 -18.60 23.28
CA THR A 152 16.88 -19.12 21.92
C THR A 152 17.93 -20.22 21.90
N MET A 153 19.04 -20.08 22.65
CA MET A 153 20.06 -21.12 22.77
C MET A 153 19.53 -22.36 23.49
N ASP A 154 18.75 -22.18 24.56
CA ASP A 154 18.08 -23.28 25.26
C ASP A 154 17.10 -24.03 24.33
N GLU A 155 16.39 -23.30 23.46
CA GLU A 155 15.52 -23.88 22.43
C GLU A 155 16.33 -24.64 21.36
N ILE A 156 17.46 -24.10 20.89
CA ILE A 156 18.38 -24.78 19.95
C ILE A 156 18.96 -26.05 20.58
N ASP A 157 19.35 -26.03 21.85
CA ASP A 157 19.87 -27.19 22.58
C ASP A 157 18.78 -28.25 22.81
N ALA A 158 17.54 -27.83 23.10
CA ALA A 158 16.38 -28.73 23.16
C ALA A 158 16.10 -29.39 21.80
N ILE A 159 16.27 -28.65 20.70
CA ILE A 159 16.14 -29.17 19.33
C ILE A 159 17.27 -30.18 19.02
N ALA A 160 18.51 -29.86 19.38
CA ALA A 160 19.66 -30.73 19.13
C ALA A 160 19.57 -32.05 19.92
N SER A 161 19.14 -31.98 21.19
CA SER A 161 19.00 -33.15 22.07
C SER A 161 17.84 -34.08 21.72
N SER A 162 16.82 -33.60 21.00
CA SER A 162 15.69 -34.40 20.52
C SER A 162 15.82 -34.89 19.06
N GLY A 163 17.03 -34.82 18.49
CA GLY A 163 17.34 -35.34 17.16
C GLY A 163 17.27 -34.31 16.02
N GLY A 164 17.41 -33.02 16.33
CA GLY A 164 17.62 -31.95 15.34
C GLY A 164 16.37 -31.41 14.64
N MET A 165 15.17 -31.68 15.14
CA MET A 165 13.93 -31.15 14.57
C MET A 165 13.14 -30.33 15.60
N SER A 166 13.12 -28.99 15.45
CA SER A 166 12.06 -28.16 16.03
C SER A 166 10.75 -28.54 15.37
N ARG A 167 10.02 -29.51 15.90
CA ARG A 167 8.83 -30.02 15.21
C ARG A 167 7.68 -29.02 15.35
N GLY A 168 7.39 -28.32 14.26
CA GLY A 168 6.06 -27.77 14.02
C GLY A 168 5.01 -28.88 14.01
N VAL A 169 3.74 -28.53 13.85
CA VAL A 169 2.65 -29.51 13.77
C VAL A 169 2.89 -30.45 12.58
N PRO A 170 2.98 -31.78 12.79
CA PRO A 170 3.27 -32.73 11.72
C PRO A 170 2.14 -32.77 10.68
N THR A 171 2.47 -32.65 9.40
CA THR A 171 1.48 -32.73 8.31
C THR A 171 1.03 -34.16 8.03
N GLY A 172 1.85 -35.15 8.40
CA GLY A 172 1.59 -36.57 8.15
C GLY A 172 2.15 -37.05 6.80
N PHE A 173 2.78 -36.15 6.05
CA PHE A 173 3.50 -36.46 4.81
C PHE A 173 5.00 -36.30 5.05
N VAL A 174 5.73 -37.42 4.98
CA VAL A 174 7.14 -37.50 5.38
C VAL A 174 7.98 -36.51 4.58
N GLU A 175 7.84 -36.49 3.27
CA GLU A 175 8.61 -35.57 2.41
C GLU A 175 8.21 -34.09 2.58
N LEU A 176 6.96 -33.81 3.00
CA LEU A 176 6.55 -32.44 3.29
C LEU A 176 7.12 -31.98 4.62
N ASP A 177 7.07 -32.84 5.63
CA ASP A 177 7.64 -32.58 6.96
C ASP A 177 9.18 -32.49 6.89
N GLU A 178 9.86 -33.21 6.00
CA GLU A 178 11.31 -33.06 5.75
C GLU A 178 11.68 -31.67 5.19
N VAL A 179 10.79 -31.07 4.39
CA VAL A 179 11.02 -29.75 3.77
C VAL A 179 10.58 -28.59 4.68
N THR A 180 9.51 -28.79 5.44
CA THR A 180 8.87 -27.73 6.25
C THR A 180 9.23 -27.81 7.72
N ASN A 181 9.72 -28.96 8.19
CA ASN A 181 9.87 -29.30 9.59
C ASN A 181 8.55 -29.18 10.39
N GLY A 182 7.43 -29.50 9.72
CA GLY A 182 6.07 -29.31 10.22
C GLY A 182 5.53 -27.88 10.02
N LEU A 183 4.31 -27.63 10.49
CA LEU A 183 3.66 -26.31 10.43
C LEU A 183 3.97 -25.50 11.70
N HIS A 184 4.56 -24.33 11.55
CA HIS A 184 5.07 -23.55 12.69
C HIS A 184 4.06 -22.53 13.22
N ALA A 185 4.17 -22.23 14.51
CA ALA A 185 3.42 -21.16 15.19
C ALA A 185 3.54 -19.83 14.42
N GLY A 186 2.45 -19.05 14.37
CA GLY A 186 2.47 -17.74 13.70
C GLY A 186 2.40 -17.77 12.17
N GLN A 187 2.45 -18.95 11.55
CA GLN A 187 2.39 -19.09 10.09
C GLN A 187 0.95 -19.09 9.56
N MET A 188 0.75 -18.45 8.42
CA MET A 188 -0.40 -18.58 7.56
C MET A 188 -0.02 -19.45 6.35
N ILE A 189 -0.73 -20.57 6.20
CA ILE A 189 -0.52 -21.55 5.15
C ILE A 189 -1.75 -21.54 4.24
N ILE A 190 -1.56 -21.42 2.93
CA ILE A 190 -2.65 -21.55 1.96
C ILE A 190 -2.58 -22.90 1.27
N ILE A 191 -3.68 -23.64 1.27
CA ILE A 191 -3.89 -24.82 0.41
C ILE A 191 -4.80 -24.39 -0.74
N ALA A 192 -4.35 -24.57 -1.98
CA ALA A 192 -5.10 -24.15 -3.15
C ALA A 192 -5.24 -25.24 -4.20
N ALA A 193 -6.46 -25.45 -4.70
CA ALA A 193 -6.73 -26.40 -5.77
C ALA A 193 -7.94 -25.99 -6.62
N ARG A 194 -8.11 -26.61 -7.79
CA ARG A 194 -9.37 -26.57 -8.53
C ARG A 194 -10.48 -27.37 -7.79
N PRO A 195 -11.77 -27.09 -8.06
CA PRO A 195 -12.86 -27.90 -7.52
C PRO A 195 -12.68 -29.40 -7.80
N GLY A 196 -12.97 -30.24 -6.80
CA GLY A 196 -12.94 -31.70 -6.96
C GLY A 196 -11.56 -32.37 -6.89
N VAL A 197 -10.46 -31.61 -6.77
CA VAL A 197 -9.09 -32.15 -6.70
C VAL A 197 -8.76 -32.73 -5.31
N GLY A 198 -9.42 -32.24 -4.25
CA GLY A 198 -9.25 -32.76 -2.88
C GLY A 198 -8.70 -31.76 -1.86
N LYS A 199 -8.88 -30.45 -2.07
CA LYS A 199 -8.40 -29.37 -1.16
C LYS A 199 -8.80 -29.59 0.31
N SER A 200 -10.08 -29.84 0.57
CA SER A 200 -10.62 -30.08 1.91
C SER A 200 -10.10 -31.40 2.50
N THR A 201 -9.94 -32.43 1.67
CA THR A 201 -9.35 -33.71 2.09
C THR A 201 -7.92 -33.53 2.60
N LEU A 202 -7.10 -32.72 1.94
CA LEU A 202 -5.73 -32.44 2.39
C LEU A 202 -5.72 -31.69 3.74
N GLY A 203 -6.62 -30.71 3.91
CA GLY A 203 -6.79 -30.03 5.21
C GLY A 203 -7.20 -30.99 6.33
N LEU A 204 -8.10 -31.94 6.04
CA LEU A 204 -8.47 -32.99 6.99
C LEU A 204 -7.31 -33.95 7.28
N ASP A 205 -6.46 -34.29 6.30
CA ASP A 205 -5.27 -35.11 6.55
C ASP A 205 -4.29 -34.44 7.52
N PHE A 206 -4.09 -33.12 7.41
CA PHE A 206 -3.29 -32.36 8.37
C PHE A 206 -3.90 -32.42 9.78
N MET A 207 -5.23 -32.29 9.90
CA MET A 207 -5.90 -32.42 11.19
C MET A 207 -5.83 -33.83 11.78
N ARG A 208 -5.98 -34.88 10.94
CA ARG A 208 -5.83 -36.27 11.36
C ARG A 208 -4.43 -36.52 11.90
N SER A 209 -3.41 -36.00 11.22
CA SER A 209 -2.04 -36.05 11.71
C SER A 209 -1.89 -35.30 13.04
N CYS A 210 -2.40 -34.07 13.14
CA CYS A 210 -2.33 -33.25 14.34
C CYS A 210 -3.03 -33.87 15.55
N SER A 211 -4.33 -34.12 15.47
CA SER A 211 -5.16 -34.49 16.62
C SER A 211 -5.28 -35.98 16.85
N ILE A 212 -5.48 -36.79 15.81
CA ILE A 212 -5.70 -38.23 16.00
C ILE A 212 -4.37 -38.94 16.27
N LYS A 213 -3.34 -38.66 15.44
CA LYS A 213 -2.05 -39.36 15.56
C LYS A 213 -1.12 -38.77 16.62
N ASN A 214 -1.11 -37.45 16.80
CA ASN A 214 -0.19 -36.75 17.70
C ASN A 214 -0.86 -36.13 18.93
N GLN A 215 -2.18 -36.29 19.11
CA GLN A 215 -2.93 -35.80 20.27
C GLN A 215 -2.75 -34.29 20.53
N LEU A 216 -2.56 -33.52 19.45
CA LEU A 216 -2.46 -32.06 19.51
C LEU A 216 -3.82 -31.41 19.17
N PRO A 217 -4.31 -30.46 19.97
CA PRO A 217 -5.61 -29.84 19.75
C PRO A 217 -5.70 -29.10 18.41
N SER A 218 -6.73 -29.38 17.60
CA SER A 218 -6.97 -28.68 16.34
C SER A 218 -8.44 -28.32 16.14
N VAL A 219 -8.72 -27.28 15.36
CA VAL A 219 -10.08 -26.87 15.00
C VAL A 219 -10.22 -26.66 13.50
N ILE A 220 -11.35 -27.06 12.94
CA ILE A 220 -11.78 -26.65 11.61
C ILE A 220 -13.03 -25.77 11.68
N PHE A 221 -12.95 -24.62 11.01
CA PHE A 221 -14.09 -23.79 10.67
C PHE A 221 -14.51 -24.11 9.24
N SER A 222 -15.60 -24.85 9.09
CA SER A 222 -16.10 -25.33 7.80
C SER A 222 -17.37 -24.58 7.40
N LEU A 223 -17.28 -23.87 6.28
CA LEU A 223 -18.36 -23.09 5.67
C LEU A 223 -18.99 -23.83 4.49
N GLU A 224 -18.30 -24.82 3.91
CA GLU A 224 -18.79 -25.65 2.79
C GLU A 224 -19.44 -26.96 3.28
N MET A 225 -18.80 -27.65 4.22
CA MET A 225 -19.18 -29.00 4.64
C MET A 225 -19.82 -29.01 6.02
N SER A 226 -20.85 -29.84 6.22
CA SER A 226 -21.44 -30.05 7.54
C SER A 226 -20.53 -30.87 8.45
N LYS A 227 -20.71 -30.75 9.77
CA LYS A 227 -20.06 -31.60 10.79
C LYS A 227 -20.17 -33.08 10.46
N SER A 228 -21.35 -33.54 10.07
CA SER A 228 -21.60 -34.95 9.73
C SER A 228 -20.78 -35.40 8.51
N GLU A 229 -20.61 -34.54 7.50
CA GLU A 229 -19.79 -34.86 6.34
C GLU A 229 -18.30 -34.96 6.70
N ILE A 230 -17.81 -34.02 7.51
CA ILE A 230 -16.43 -34.04 8.01
C ILE A 230 -16.16 -35.32 8.80
N VAL A 231 -17.03 -35.65 9.77
CA VAL A 231 -16.90 -36.85 10.59
C VAL A 231 -16.91 -38.12 9.73
N MET A 232 -17.82 -38.24 8.75
CA MET A 232 -17.84 -39.39 7.85
C MET A 232 -16.53 -39.55 7.07
N ARG A 233 -15.95 -38.43 6.59
CA ARG A 233 -14.66 -38.45 5.88
C ARG A 233 -13.51 -38.83 6.80
N LEU A 234 -13.46 -38.33 8.04
CA LEU A 234 -12.46 -38.73 9.03
C LEU A 234 -12.53 -40.23 9.32
N LEU A 235 -13.74 -40.77 9.56
CA LEU A 235 -13.96 -42.19 9.80
C LEU A 235 -13.55 -43.05 8.60
N SER A 236 -13.94 -42.65 7.39
CA SER A 236 -13.55 -43.31 6.13
C SER A 236 -12.02 -43.39 5.99
N ALA A 237 -11.33 -42.29 6.30
CA ALA A 237 -9.90 -42.15 6.17
C ALA A 237 -9.07 -42.93 7.22
N GLU A 238 -9.58 -43.05 8.45
CA GLU A 238 -8.96 -43.80 9.54
C GLU A 238 -9.24 -45.30 9.46
N ALA A 239 -10.49 -45.70 9.22
CA ALA A 239 -10.88 -47.11 9.13
C ALA A 239 -10.56 -47.74 7.76
N LYS A 240 -10.17 -46.92 6.77
CA LYS A 240 -9.91 -47.31 5.38
C LYS A 240 -11.13 -47.99 4.75
N ILE A 241 -12.29 -47.37 4.94
CA ILE A 241 -13.58 -47.83 4.40
C ILE A 241 -14.00 -46.84 3.31
N LYS A 242 -14.53 -47.34 2.20
CA LYS A 242 -14.98 -46.47 1.09
C LYS A 242 -16.08 -45.54 1.59
N LEU A 243 -15.94 -44.25 1.32
CA LEU A 243 -16.92 -43.24 1.75
C LEU A 243 -18.31 -43.51 1.16
N ALA A 244 -18.37 -44.04 -0.07
CA ALA A 244 -19.63 -44.41 -0.72
C ALA A 244 -20.34 -45.56 0.01
N ASP A 245 -19.59 -46.55 0.52
CA ASP A 245 -20.15 -47.69 1.25
C ASP A 245 -20.67 -47.26 2.61
N MET A 246 -19.96 -46.35 3.30
CA MET A 246 -20.42 -45.73 4.54
C MET A 246 -21.71 -44.91 4.33
N ARG A 247 -21.77 -44.10 3.27
CA ARG A 247 -22.97 -43.27 2.96
C ARG A 247 -24.17 -44.09 2.51
N SER A 248 -23.94 -45.20 1.81
CA SER A 248 -25.01 -46.07 1.29
C SER A 248 -25.42 -47.16 2.27
N GLY A 249 -24.76 -47.27 3.43
CA GLY A 249 -25.04 -48.30 4.44
C GLY A 249 -24.66 -49.71 4.01
N ARG A 250 -23.76 -49.87 3.03
CA ARG A 250 -23.35 -51.16 2.45
C ARG A 250 -22.06 -51.71 3.08
N MET A 251 -21.81 -51.38 4.33
CA MET A 251 -20.61 -51.80 5.06
C MET A 251 -20.68 -53.29 5.39
N SER A 252 -19.58 -54.01 5.12
CA SER A 252 -19.43 -55.41 5.55
C SER A 252 -19.20 -55.52 7.05
N ASP A 253 -19.36 -56.72 7.62
CA ASP A 253 -19.06 -56.97 9.04
C ASP A 253 -17.58 -56.67 9.40
N ASP A 254 -16.66 -56.88 8.45
CA ASP A 254 -15.26 -56.48 8.60
C ASP A 254 -15.09 -54.96 8.63
N ASP A 255 -15.81 -54.22 7.77
CA ASP A 255 -15.80 -52.75 7.79
C ASP A 255 -16.30 -52.21 9.14
N TRP A 256 -17.39 -52.78 9.67
CA TRP A 256 -17.89 -52.44 11.01
C TRP A 256 -16.86 -52.73 12.10
N THR A 257 -16.16 -53.86 12.00
CA THR A 257 -15.09 -54.23 12.95
C THR A 257 -13.92 -53.25 12.87
N ARG A 258 -13.49 -52.85 11.66
CA ARG A 258 -12.42 -51.85 11.47
C ARG A 258 -12.81 -50.47 11.98
N LEU A 259 -14.06 -50.06 11.77
CA LEU A 259 -14.59 -48.80 12.29
C LEU A 259 -14.61 -48.80 13.82
N ALA A 260 -15.15 -49.86 14.44
CA ALA A 260 -15.23 -49.97 15.90
C ALA A 260 -13.84 -49.90 16.57
N ARG A 261 -12.82 -50.53 15.97
CA ARG A 261 -11.43 -50.48 16.47
C ARG A 261 -10.84 -49.07 16.48
N ARG A 262 -11.20 -48.22 15.51
CA ARG A 262 -10.70 -46.83 15.41
C ARG A 262 -11.57 -45.82 16.15
N MET A 263 -12.78 -46.20 16.55
CA MET A 263 -13.73 -45.28 17.18
C MET A 263 -13.20 -44.71 18.50
N SER A 264 -12.49 -45.51 19.30
CA SER A 264 -11.89 -45.04 20.57
C SER A 264 -10.85 -43.95 20.32
N GLU A 265 -9.91 -44.19 19.40
CA GLU A 265 -8.84 -43.24 19.05
C GLU A 265 -9.41 -41.92 18.51
N ILE A 266 -10.46 -41.99 17.70
CA ILE A 266 -11.11 -40.82 17.10
C ILE A 266 -11.92 -40.05 18.15
N SER A 267 -12.59 -40.74 19.07
CA SER A 267 -13.43 -40.13 20.10
C SER A 267 -12.60 -39.40 21.18
N GLU A 268 -11.38 -39.85 21.43
CA GLU A 268 -10.47 -39.24 22.42
C GLU A 268 -9.62 -38.10 21.83
N ALA A 269 -9.52 -38.01 20.51
CA ALA A 269 -8.70 -37.00 19.85
C ALA A 269 -9.21 -35.57 20.13
N PRO A 270 -8.33 -34.60 20.45
CA PRO A 270 -8.71 -33.20 20.70
C PRO A 270 -9.00 -32.44 19.39
N LEU A 271 -9.99 -32.89 18.64
CA LEU A 271 -10.39 -32.36 17.33
C LEU A 271 -11.75 -31.65 17.43
N PHE A 272 -11.77 -30.36 17.14
CA PHE A 272 -12.97 -29.53 17.23
C PHE A 272 -13.49 -29.16 15.82
N ILE A 273 -14.81 -29.20 15.63
CA ILE A 273 -15.44 -28.87 14.34
C ILE A 273 -16.50 -27.79 14.56
N ASP A 274 -16.41 -26.71 13.81
CA ASP A 274 -17.42 -25.67 13.74
C ASP A 274 -17.92 -25.52 12.31
N ASP A 275 -19.19 -25.88 12.08
CA ASP A 275 -19.89 -25.74 10.80
C ASP A 275 -20.98 -24.65 10.84
N SER A 276 -20.87 -23.70 11.77
CA SER A 276 -21.85 -22.61 11.88
C SER A 276 -21.94 -21.84 10.56
N PRO A 277 -23.15 -21.61 10.01
CA PRO A 277 -23.31 -20.87 8.78
C PRO A 277 -22.94 -19.39 8.97
N ASN A 278 -22.44 -18.74 7.92
CA ASN A 278 -22.18 -17.29 7.86
C ASN A 278 -21.22 -16.73 8.94
N LEU A 279 -20.25 -17.52 9.42
CA LEU A 279 -19.27 -17.04 10.38
C LEU A 279 -18.46 -15.85 9.84
N THR A 280 -18.42 -14.78 10.63
CA THR A 280 -17.55 -13.62 10.40
C THR A 280 -16.14 -13.90 10.93
N MET A 281 -15.15 -13.16 10.44
CA MET A 281 -13.76 -13.29 10.91
C MET A 281 -13.60 -12.99 12.40
N MET A 282 -14.40 -12.06 12.94
CA MET A 282 -14.36 -11.74 14.38
C MET A 282 -14.86 -12.91 15.22
N GLU A 283 -15.92 -13.59 14.79
CA GLU A 283 -16.44 -14.78 15.47
C GLU A 283 -15.45 -15.94 15.39
N ILE A 284 -14.83 -16.19 14.22
CA ILE A 284 -13.76 -17.19 14.08
C ILE A 284 -12.62 -16.87 15.04
N ARG A 285 -12.14 -15.62 15.07
CA ARG A 285 -11.07 -15.20 15.98
C ARG A 285 -11.46 -15.38 17.45
N ALA A 286 -12.66 -14.96 17.84
CA ALA A 286 -13.14 -15.07 19.21
C ALA A 286 -13.27 -16.55 19.66
N LYS A 287 -13.80 -17.42 18.81
CA LYS A 287 -13.90 -18.87 19.08
C LYS A 287 -12.53 -19.53 19.14
N ALA A 288 -11.64 -19.23 18.19
CA ALA A 288 -10.27 -19.74 18.17
C ALA A 288 -9.50 -19.32 19.43
N ARG A 289 -9.63 -18.04 19.84
CA ARG A 289 -8.99 -17.51 21.06
C ARG A 289 -9.50 -18.20 22.32
N ARG A 290 -10.82 -18.37 22.45
CA ARG A 290 -11.44 -19.10 23.58
C ARG A 290 -10.96 -20.55 23.65
N LEU A 291 -10.87 -21.21 22.50
CA LEU A 291 -10.40 -22.59 22.42
C LEU A 291 -8.90 -22.70 22.73
N SER A 292 -8.08 -21.75 22.26
CA SER A 292 -6.65 -21.68 22.57
C SER A 292 -6.41 -21.60 24.08
N GLN A 293 -7.13 -20.73 24.80
CA GLN A 293 -7.04 -20.63 26.26
C GLN A 293 -7.50 -21.88 27.00
N LYS A 294 -8.55 -22.56 26.52
CA LYS A 294 -9.14 -23.72 27.21
C LYS A 294 -8.36 -25.01 26.97
N ALA A 295 -7.88 -25.22 25.74
CA ALA A 295 -7.38 -26.51 25.29
C ALA A 295 -5.92 -26.47 24.80
N GLY A 296 -5.29 -25.31 24.62
CA GLY A 296 -3.94 -25.20 24.05
C GLY A 296 -3.94 -25.54 22.57
N LEU A 297 -4.67 -24.76 21.77
CA LEU A 297 -4.87 -24.98 20.34
C LEU A 297 -3.52 -25.00 19.59
N ARG A 298 -3.32 -25.95 18.68
CA ARG A 298 -2.07 -26.14 17.93
C ARG A 298 -2.23 -26.01 16.42
N LEU A 299 -3.44 -26.15 15.87
CA LEU A 299 -3.71 -25.99 14.45
C LEU A 299 -5.12 -25.43 14.23
N ILE A 300 -5.23 -24.45 13.33
CA ILE A 300 -6.52 -23.94 12.86
C ILE A 300 -6.63 -24.21 11.36
N VAL A 301 -7.74 -24.79 10.92
CA VAL A 301 -8.09 -24.94 9.50
C VAL A 301 -9.35 -24.13 9.20
N VAL A 302 -9.35 -23.37 8.11
CA VAL A 302 -10.51 -22.59 7.64
C VAL A 302 -10.85 -23.00 6.20
N ASP A 303 -12.05 -23.55 6.00
CA ASP A 303 -12.54 -24.05 4.71
C ASP A 303 -13.92 -23.44 4.40
N TYR A 304 -14.15 -22.47 3.51
CA TYR A 304 -13.25 -21.83 2.55
C TYR A 304 -13.31 -20.31 2.70
N MET A 305 -12.18 -19.64 2.50
CA MET A 305 -12.04 -18.19 2.66
C MET A 305 -13.01 -17.37 1.78
N GLN A 306 -13.50 -17.94 0.67
CA GLN A 306 -14.32 -17.21 -0.31
C GLN A 306 -15.84 -17.39 -0.09
N LEU A 307 -16.33 -17.78 1.10
CA LEU A 307 -17.74 -17.61 1.51
C LEU A 307 -17.92 -16.69 2.70
N MET A 308 -16.81 -16.28 3.32
CA MET A 308 -16.87 -15.39 4.45
C MET A 308 -17.46 -14.05 3.98
N SER A 309 -18.40 -13.53 4.76
CA SER A 309 -18.87 -12.16 4.68
C SER A 309 -18.32 -11.43 5.90
N SER A 310 -17.77 -10.26 5.69
CA SER A 310 -16.94 -9.58 6.69
C SER A 310 -17.72 -8.57 7.53
N GLY A 311 -19.06 -8.66 7.57
CA GLY A 311 -19.96 -7.77 8.32
C GLY A 311 -20.00 -6.31 7.83
N LYS A 312 -18.90 -5.82 7.23
CA LYS A 312 -18.81 -4.56 6.49
C LYS A 312 -19.18 -4.79 5.02
N LYS A 313 -19.76 -3.78 4.37
CA LYS A 313 -19.91 -3.76 2.91
C LYS A 313 -18.54 -3.53 2.27
N TYR A 314 -18.02 -4.52 1.58
CA TYR A 314 -16.85 -4.38 0.71
C TYR A 314 -17.32 -4.21 -0.73
N GLU A 315 -16.63 -3.34 -1.46
CA GLU A 315 -17.02 -2.94 -2.81
C GLU A 315 -16.53 -3.91 -3.88
N SER A 316 -15.47 -4.67 -3.59
CA SER A 316 -14.94 -5.73 -4.45
C SER A 316 -14.61 -6.98 -3.63
N ARG A 317 -14.93 -8.15 -4.20
CA ARG A 317 -14.61 -9.45 -3.60
C ARG A 317 -13.12 -9.62 -3.33
N GLN A 318 -12.27 -8.99 -4.16
CA GLN A 318 -10.81 -9.06 -4.01
C GLN A 318 -10.32 -8.31 -2.76
N GLN A 319 -10.91 -7.15 -2.46
CA GLN A 319 -10.60 -6.40 -1.25
C GLN A 319 -11.04 -7.18 -0.01
N GLU A 320 -12.21 -7.82 -0.09
CA GLU A 320 -12.70 -8.70 0.95
C GLU A 320 -11.74 -9.87 1.22
N VAL A 321 -11.25 -10.53 0.16
CA VAL A 321 -10.27 -11.62 0.25
C VAL A 321 -8.91 -11.12 0.77
N SER A 322 -8.48 -9.90 0.41
CA SER A 322 -7.26 -9.27 0.94
C SER A 322 -7.34 -9.09 2.44
N ASP A 323 -8.45 -8.53 2.92
CA ASP A 323 -8.66 -8.24 4.33
C ASP A 323 -8.84 -9.53 5.14
N PHE A 324 -9.45 -10.56 4.57
CA PHE A 324 -9.49 -11.90 5.18
C PHE A 324 -8.10 -12.51 5.31
N SER A 325 -7.30 -12.48 4.24
CA SER A 325 -5.92 -12.97 4.23
C SER A 325 -5.08 -12.30 5.33
N ARG A 326 -5.13 -10.97 5.40
CA ARG A 326 -4.45 -10.21 6.46
C ARG A 326 -4.95 -10.57 7.86
N SER A 327 -6.26 -10.67 8.03
CA SER A 327 -6.86 -10.98 9.34
C SER A 327 -6.46 -12.37 9.84
N LEU A 328 -6.41 -13.37 8.94
CA LEU A 328 -5.93 -14.72 9.28
C LEU A 328 -4.45 -14.71 9.65
N LYS A 329 -3.61 -13.95 8.94
CA LYS A 329 -2.19 -13.81 9.30
C LYS A 329 -1.98 -13.16 10.65
N LEU A 330 -2.75 -12.11 10.97
CA LEU A 330 -2.73 -11.47 12.28
C LEU A 330 -3.19 -12.44 13.38
N MET A 331 -4.26 -13.20 13.14
CA MET A 331 -4.74 -14.22 14.07
C MET A 331 -3.70 -15.32 14.31
N ALA A 332 -3.02 -15.78 13.26
CA ALA A 332 -1.95 -16.78 13.38
C ALA A 332 -0.84 -16.29 14.32
N LYS A 333 -0.41 -15.04 14.14
CA LYS A 333 0.60 -14.40 15.00
C LYS A 333 0.11 -14.16 16.43
N GLU A 334 -1.11 -13.65 16.58
CA GLU A 334 -1.72 -13.35 17.89
C GLU A 334 -1.87 -14.59 18.75
N LEU A 335 -2.28 -15.71 18.15
CA LEU A 335 -2.50 -16.97 18.86
C LEU A 335 -1.26 -17.87 18.90
N GLU A 336 -0.18 -17.51 18.19
CA GLU A 336 1.02 -18.33 18.01
C GLU A 336 0.69 -19.75 17.51
N VAL A 337 -0.22 -19.85 16.54
CA VAL A 337 -0.73 -21.11 16.00
C VAL A 337 -0.68 -21.10 14.47
N PRO A 338 -0.26 -22.18 13.79
CA PRO A 338 -0.39 -22.30 12.34
C PRO A 338 -1.87 -22.25 11.91
N VAL A 339 -2.16 -21.37 10.97
CA VAL A 339 -3.49 -21.22 10.36
C VAL A 339 -3.43 -21.69 8.91
N VAL A 340 -4.15 -22.76 8.60
CA VAL A 340 -4.31 -23.31 7.26
C VAL A 340 -5.60 -22.77 6.65
N ALA A 341 -5.47 -21.99 5.61
CA ALA A 341 -6.58 -21.42 4.86
C ALA A 341 -6.76 -22.14 3.52
N ILE A 342 -7.94 -22.71 3.31
CA ILE A 342 -8.26 -23.39 2.06
C ILE A 342 -8.83 -22.38 1.06
N SER A 343 -8.23 -22.34 -0.13
CA SER A 343 -8.59 -21.45 -1.22
C SER A 343 -8.88 -22.23 -2.50
N GLN A 344 -9.84 -21.77 -3.30
CA GLN A 344 -10.04 -22.29 -4.65
C GLN A 344 -9.17 -21.54 -5.66
N LEU A 345 -8.66 -22.25 -6.67
CA LEU A 345 -7.92 -21.67 -7.79
C LEU A 345 -8.83 -21.22 -8.94
N ASN A 346 -8.37 -20.20 -9.67
CA ASN A 346 -8.95 -19.78 -10.95
C ASN A 346 -8.83 -20.86 -12.03
N ARG A 347 -9.55 -20.71 -13.15
CA ARG A 347 -9.53 -21.65 -14.29
C ARG A 347 -8.23 -21.58 -15.12
N GLY A 348 -7.31 -20.67 -14.80
CA GLY A 348 -6.04 -20.46 -15.52
C GLY A 348 -5.21 -21.72 -15.78
N PRO A 349 -5.03 -22.66 -14.82
CA PRO A 349 -4.31 -23.90 -15.06
C PRO A 349 -4.91 -24.72 -16.20
N GLU A 350 -6.24 -24.78 -16.34
CA GLU A 350 -6.93 -25.62 -17.35
C GLU A 350 -6.60 -25.21 -18.80
N GLN A 351 -6.17 -23.97 -19.00
CA GLN A 351 -5.81 -23.41 -20.31
C GLN A 351 -4.35 -23.70 -20.70
N ARG A 352 -3.51 -24.16 -19.76
CA ARG A 352 -2.11 -24.51 -20.03
C ARG A 352 -1.99 -25.92 -20.57
N THR A 353 -0.93 -26.15 -21.34
CA THR A 353 -0.60 -27.49 -21.87
C THR A 353 -0.33 -28.50 -20.75
N ASP A 354 0.34 -28.10 -19.67
CA ASP A 354 0.71 -28.97 -18.55
C ASP A 354 -0.36 -29.06 -17.44
N LYS A 355 -1.36 -28.17 -17.47
CA LYS A 355 -2.45 -28.03 -16.50
C LYS A 355 -2.01 -27.88 -15.04
N LYS A 356 -0.73 -27.64 -14.78
CA LYS A 356 -0.18 -27.52 -13.44
C LYS A 356 -0.53 -26.15 -12.85
N PRO A 357 -1.05 -26.11 -11.61
CA PRO A 357 -1.30 -24.86 -10.92
C PRO A 357 0.02 -24.20 -10.53
N MET A 358 0.03 -22.88 -10.58
CA MET A 358 1.11 -22.00 -10.18
C MET A 358 0.60 -21.03 -9.13
N VAL A 359 1.51 -20.39 -8.39
CA VAL A 359 1.10 -19.44 -7.36
C VAL A 359 0.36 -18.23 -7.98
N SER A 360 0.63 -17.92 -9.25
CA SER A 360 -0.15 -16.94 -10.01
C SER A 360 -1.62 -17.32 -10.21
N ASP A 361 -2.02 -18.57 -9.99
CA ASP A 361 -3.43 -19.00 -10.12
C ASP A 361 -4.26 -18.78 -8.87
N LEU A 362 -3.61 -18.56 -7.72
CA LEU A 362 -4.22 -17.98 -6.52
C LEU A 362 -4.55 -16.50 -6.74
N ARG A 363 -3.89 -15.87 -7.70
CA ARG A 363 -4.04 -14.46 -7.98
C ARG A 363 -5.24 -14.26 -8.90
N GLU A 364 -6.31 -13.70 -8.35
CA GLU A 364 -7.29 -12.97 -9.16
C GLU A 364 -6.77 -11.57 -9.58
N SER A 365 -5.57 -11.17 -9.15
CA SER A 365 -5.02 -9.82 -9.37
C SER A 365 -4.42 -9.63 -10.77
N GLY A 366 -4.67 -8.46 -11.35
CA GLY A 366 -4.15 -8.13 -12.67
C GLY A 366 -2.73 -7.64 -12.69
N CYS A 367 -2.21 -7.50 -13.90
CA CYS A 367 -0.80 -7.32 -14.21
C CYS A 367 -0.61 -6.18 -15.21
N LEU A 368 0.63 -5.74 -15.37
CA LEU A 368 1.04 -4.60 -16.20
C LEU A 368 2.10 -5.03 -17.23
N THR A 369 2.28 -4.29 -18.32
CA THR A 369 3.27 -4.67 -19.35
C THR A 369 4.70 -4.31 -18.95
N ALA A 370 5.70 -4.94 -19.59
CA ALA A 370 7.12 -4.67 -19.36
C ALA A 370 7.48 -3.17 -19.46
N ASN A 371 6.82 -2.44 -20.36
CA ASN A 371 7.09 -1.03 -20.65
C ASN A 371 6.43 -0.07 -19.66
N THR A 372 5.67 -0.59 -18.69
CA THR A 372 5.03 0.22 -17.65
C THR A 372 6.12 0.88 -16.80
N ARG A 373 6.06 2.21 -16.72
CA ARG A 373 7.06 3.10 -16.12
C ARG A 373 6.67 3.41 -14.68
N ILE A 374 7.35 2.82 -13.72
CA ILE A 374 7.12 3.00 -12.30
C ILE A 374 7.82 4.26 -11.82
N LEU A 375 7.11 5.12 -11.09
CA LEU A 375 7.62 6.38 -10.60
C LEU A 375 8.44 6.17 -9.33
N ARG A 376 9.75 6.40 -9.41
CA ARG A 376 10.67 6.22 -8.28
C ARG A 376 10.60 7.40 -7.30
N ALA A 377 10.60 7.08 -6.01
CA ALA A 377 10.65 8.07 -4.94
C ALA A 377 12.07 8.42 -4.51
N ASP A 378 13.05 7.54 -4.76
CA ASP A 378 14.45 7.81 -4.44
C ASP A 378 15.05 8.90 -5.33
N THR A 379 14.95 8.77 -6.66
CA THR A 379 15.58 9.66 -7.64
C THR A 379 14.59 10.52 -8.41
N GLY A 380 13.29 10.24 -8.30
CA GLY A 380 12.24 10.97 -9.01
C GLY A 380 12.07 10.57 -10.48
N ALA A 381 13.00 9.77 -11.02
CA ALA A 381 12.93 9.23 -12.38
C ALA A 381 11.90 8.09 -12.48
N GLU A 382 11.66 7.62 -13.70
CA GLU A 382 10.86 6.41 -13.93
C GLU A 382 11.77 5.22 -14.27
N VAL A 383 11.35 4.02 -13.87
CA VAL A 383 11.98 2.75 -14.24
C VAL A 383 10.92 1.77 -14.71
N THR A 384 11.20 1.02 -15.76
CA THR A 384 10.23 0.05 -16.30
C THR A 384 10.25 -1.27 -15.54
N PHE A 385 9.14 -2.02 -15.56
CA PHE A 385 9.14 -3.40 -15.05
C PHE A 385 10.18 -4.28 -15.75
N GLY A 386 10.36 -4.12 -17.06
CA GLY A 386 11.38 -4.85 -17.82
C GLY A 386 12.80 -4.55 -17.34
N GLU A 387 13.11 -3.30 -17.00
CA GLU A 387 14.40 -2.93 -16.43
C GLU A 387 14.59 -3.51 -15.03
N LEU A 388 13.60 -3.39 -14.13
CA LEU A 388 13.68 -3.94 -12.77
C LEU A 388 13.84 -5.46 -12.75
N MET A 389 13.22 -6.16 -13.71
CA MET A 389 13.41 -7.60 -13.88
C MET A 389 14.83 -7.94 -14.33
N ARG A 390 15.39 -7.16 -15.27
CA ARG A 390 16.73 -7.39 -15.81
C ARG A 390 17.83 -7.05 -14.80
N THR A 391 17.65 -5.98 -14.02
CA THR A 391 18.67 -5.51 -13.05
C THR A 391 18.52 -6.17 -11.68
N GLY A 392 17.34 -6.68 -11.33
CA GLY A 392 17.03 -7.19 -10.00
C GLY A 392 16.85 -6.07 -8.96
N GLU A 393 16.83 -4.80 -9.38
CA GLU A 393 16.72 -3.66 -8.48
C GLU A 393 15.37 -3.63 -7.75
N ARG A 394 15.38 -3.03 -6.54
CA ARG A 394 14.24 -2.92 -5.62
C ARG A 394 14.14 -1.48 -5.10
N PRO A 395 13.69 -0.52 -5.93
CA PRO A 395 13.78 0.90 -5.63
C PRO A 395 12.76 1.37 -4.59
N LEU A 396 12.95 2.58 -4.07
CA LEU A 396 11.85 3.31 -3.42
C LEU A 396 10.92 3.83 -4.51
N VAL A 397 9.62 3.61 -4.35
CA VAL A 397 8.59 4.05 -5.30
C VAL A 397 7.57 4.95 -4.60
N TRP A 398 6.97 5.85 -5.37
CA TRP A 398 5.85 6.64 -4.89
C TRP A 398 4.60 5.77 -4.83
N SER A 399 3.93 5.80 -3.69
CA SER A 399 2.66 5.14 -3.43
C SER A 399 1.69 6.11 -2.76
N VAL A 400 0.44 5.72 -2.61
CA VAL A 400 -0.64 6.52 -2.03
C VAL A 400 -1.10 5.85 -0.73
N ASP A 401 -1.14 6.59 0.38
CA ASP A 401 -1.67 6.08 1.66
C ASP A 401 -3.21 6.14 1.74
N ASP A 402 -3.79 5.71 2.86
CA ASP A 402 -5.25 5.68 3.06
C ASP A 402 -5.88 7.08 3.01
N ARG A 403 -5.10 8.13 3.35
CA ARG A 403 -5.49 9.54 3.25
C ARG A 403 -5.26 10.13 1.86
N LYS A 404 -4.89 9.29 0.89
CA LYS A 404 -4.62 9.66 -0.50
C LYS A 404 -3.43 10.63 -0.63
N ARG A 405 -2.43 10.50 0.27
CA ARG A 405 -1.19 11.28 0.29
C ARG A 405 -0.06 10.47 -0.34
N MET A 406 0.85 11.17 -1.00
CA MET A 406 2.01 10.54 -1.63
C MET A 406 3.05 10.15 -0.58
N VAL A 407 3.37 8.87 -0.49
CA VAL A 407 4.35 8.32 0.45
C VAL A 407 5.34 7.39 -0.24
N ALA A 408 6.62 7.52 0.12
CA ALA A 408 7.68 6.68 -0.41
C ALA A 408 7.65 5.31 0.28
N ARG A 409 7.65 4.23 -0.51
CA ARG A 409 7.67 2.85 0.00
C ARG A 409 8.63 1.98 -0.81
N PRO A 410 9.31 1.01 -0.19
CA PRO A 410 10.20 0.12 -0.92
C PRO A 410 9.40 -0.88 -1.74
N MET A 411 9.82 -1.05 -2.99
CA MET A 411 9.39 -2.15 -3.84
C MET A 411 10.15 -3.41 -3.40
N THR A 412 9.45 -4.34 -2.80
CA THR A 412 10.02 -5.59 -2.23
C THR A 412 10.19 -6.68 -3.27
N ASN A 413 9.33 -6.74 -4.29
CA ASN A 413 9.44 -7.75 -5.33
C ASN A 413 8.97 -7.25 -6.70
N VAL A 414 9.51 -7.84 -7.75
CA VAL A 414 9.10 -7.67 -9.14
C VAL A 414 9.23 -9.03 -9.82
N PHE A 415 8.20 -9.46 -10.54
CA PHE A 415 8.17 -10.79 -11.15
C PHE A 415 7.33 -10.82 -12.43
N TYR A 416 7.67 -11.79 -13.29
CA TYR A 416 6.88 -12.14 -14.47
C TYR A 416 5.60 -12.86 -14.05
N SER A 417 4.48 -12.50 -14.70
CA SER A 417 3.13 -12.97 -14.36
C SER A 417 2.41 -13.66 -15.54
N GLY A 418 3.15 -14.02 -16.60
CA GLY A 418 2.66 -14.78 -17.74
C GLY A 418 2.39 -13.94 -18.98
N HIS A 419 1.73 -14.57 -19.96
CA HIS A 419 1.26 -13.94 -21.19
C HIS A 419 -0.26 -13.80 -21.10
N LYS A 420 -0.79 -12.58 -21.17
CA LYS A 420 -2.23 -12.29 -20.93
C LYS A 420 -2.73 -11.21 -21.87
N GLU A 421 -4.03 -11.20 -22.13
CA GLU A 421 -4.69 -10.08 -22.83
C GLU A 421 -4.53 -8.78 -22.03
N VAL A 422 -4.07 -7.73 -22.72
CA VAL A 422 -3.82 -6.41 -22.15
C VAL A 422 -4.69 -5.38 -22.84
N PHE A 423 -5.14 -4.41 -22.05
CA PHE A 423 -5.93 -3.27 -22.49
C PHE A 423 -5.12 -2.00 -22.31
N LYS A 424 -5.08 -1.18 -23.36
CA LYS A 424 -4.58 0.18 -23.31
C LYS A 424 -5.69 1.10 -22.81
N VAL A 425 -5.43 1.73 -21.65
CA VAL A 425 -6.31 2.70 -21.02
C VAL A 425 -5.76 4.09 -21.25
N ARG A 426 -6.59 4.99 -21.77
CA ARG A 426 -6.24 6.39 -21.97
C ARG A 426 -7.17 7.28 -21.17
N LEU A 427 -6.57 8.25 -20.47
CA LEU A 427 -7.27 9.18 -19.60
C LEU A 427 -7.45 10.55 -20.27
N ALA A 428 -8.36 11.38 -19.75
CA ALA A 428 -8.67 12.70 -20.28
C ALA A 428 -7.51 13.69 -20.15
N SER A 429 -6.57 13.47 -19.22
CA SER A 429 -5.30 14.19 -19.17
C SER A 429 -4.33 13.82 -20.30
N GLY A 430 -4.60 12.74 -21.02
CA GLY A 430 -3.73 12.20 -22.04
C GLY A 430 -2.77 11.12 -21.53
N ARG A 431 -2.75 10.81 -20.22
CA ARG A 431 -2.01 9.67 -19.66
C ARG A 431 -2.48 8.34 -20.26
N GLU A 432 -1.54 7.42 -20.42
CA GLU A 432 -1.80 6.09 -20.99
C GLU A 432 -1.09 5.02 -20.15
N VAL A 433 -1.81 3.94 -19.85
CA VAL A 433 -1.29 2.76 -19.14
C VAL A 433 -1.85 1.48 -19.75
N GLU A 434 -1.07 0.41 -19.70
CA GLU A 434 -1.39 -0.89 -20.26
C GLU A 434 -1.52 -1.92 -19.14
N ALA A 435 -2.71 -2.47 -18.97
CA ALA A 435 -3.02 -3.38 -17.87
C ALA A 435 -3.96 -4.51 -18.30
N THR A 436 -3.94 -5.63 -17.59
CA THR A 436 -4.91 -6.71 -17.80
C THR A 436 -6.29 -6.31 -17.24
N ALA A 437 -7.36 -6.95 -17.74
CA ALA A 437 -8.73 -6.64 -17.30
C ALA A 437 -8.95 -6.76 -15.78
N ASN A 438 -8.25 -7.65 -15.10
CA ASN A 438 -8.37 -7.83 -13.65
C ASN A 438 -7.45 -6.91 -12.83
N HIS A 439 -6.73 -5.96 -13.45
CA HIS A 439 -5.80 -5.09 -12.72
C HIS A 439 -6.56 -3.97 -12.01
N PRO A 440 -6.37 -3.76 -10.69
CA PRO A 440 -7.15 -2.77 -9.95
C PRO A 440 -6.65 -1.35 -10.15
N PHE A 441 -7.58 -0.44 -10.44
CA PHE A 441 -7.37 1.00 -10.49
C PHE A 441 -8.06 1.64 -9.29
N MET A 442 -7.44 2.63 -8.64
CA MET A 442 -8.06 3.35 -7.53
C MET A 442 -9.16 4.25 -8.08
N THR A 443 -10.41 3.97 -7.76
CA THR A 443 -11.58 4.82 -7.96
C THR A 443 -11.93 5.54 -6.65
N PHE A 444 -12.99 6.35 -6.67
CA PHE A 444 -13.41 7.09 -5.46
C PHE A 444 -13.83 6.18 -4.33
N ASP A 445 -14.56 5.12 -4.68
CA ASP A 445 -15.18 4.19 -3.77
C ASP A 445 -14.14 3.15 -3.31
N GLY A 446 -13.20 2.76 -4.17
CA GLY A 446 -12.14 1.81 -3.77
C GLY A 446 -11.27 1.36 -4.93
N TRP A 447 -10.66 0.18 -4.83
CA TRP A 447 -9.90 -0.41 -5.94
C TRP A 447 -10.85 -1.23 -6.81
N THR A 448 -10.95 -0.87 -8.10
CA THR A 448 -11.87 -1.50 -9.06
C THR A 448 -11.07 -2.12 -10.21
N PRO A 449 -11.31 -3.40 -10.56
CA PRO A 449 -10.67 -4.03 -11.72
C PRO A 449 -10.99 -3.30 -13.02
N LEU A 450 -10.02 -3.22 -13.94
CA LEU A 450 -10.21 -2.57 -15.24
C LEU A 450 -11.41 -3.08 -16.04
N GLY A 451 -11.71 -4.37 -15.99
CA GLY A 451 -12.81 -5.02 -16.72
C GLY A 451 -14.19 -4.63 -16.21
N GLU A 452 -14.29 -4.03 -15.02
CA GLU A 452 -15.52 -3.46 -14.45
C GLU A 452 -15.62 -1.96 -14.72
N LEU A 453 -14.54 -1.33 -15.20
CA LEU A 453 -14.52 0.09 -15.54
C LEU A 453 -15.00 0.32 -16.97
N SER A 454 -15.68 1.45 -17.15
CA SER A 454 -16.16 1.91 -18.45
C SER A 454 -15.62 3.29 -18.77
N VAL A 455 -15.65 3.66 -20.05
CA VAL A 455 -15.36 5.03 -20.48
C VAL A 455 -16.29 6.00 -19.75
N GLY A 456 -15.70 7.03 -19.13
CA GLY A 456 -16.40 7.97 -18.24
C GLY A 456 -16.11 7.74 -16.75
N ALA A 457 -15.67 6.55 -16.34
CA ALA A 457 -15.23 6.28 -14.98
C ALA A 457 -14.03 7.15 -14.59
N ARG A 458 -13.87 7.43 -13.29
CA ARG A 458 -12.78 8.26 -12.77
C ARG A 458 -11.81 7.46 -11.92
N VAL A 459 -10.52 7.59 -12.22
CA VAL A 459 -9.43 6.89 -11.55
C VAL A 459 -8.41 7.88 -10.96
N ALA A 460 -7.72 7.46 -9.92
CA ALA A 460 -6.74 8.26 -9.20
C ALA A 460 -5.42 8.37 -9.97
N VAL A 461 -5.00 9.61 -10.24
CA VAL A 461 -3.67 9.95 -10.74
C VAL A 461 -3.01 10.95 -9.79
N PRO A 462 -1.68 11.11 -9.76
CA PRO A 462 -1.05 12.11 -8.92
C PRO A 462 -1.47 13.53 -9.35
N ARG A 463 -1.91 14.32 -8.36
CA ARG A 463 -2.15 15.76 -8.46
C ARG A 463 -0.87 16.55 -8.19
N ARG A 464 -0.03 16.02 -7.28
CA ARG A 464 1.29 16.51 -6.94
C ARG A 464 2.21 15.33 -6.71
N VAL A 465 3.46 15.44 -7.14
CA VAL A 465 4.53 14.50 -6.78
C VAL A 465 5.51 15.25 -5.88
N PRO A 466 5.87 14.75 -4.69
CA PRO A 466 6.88 15.40 -3.87
C PRO A 466 8.26 15.42 -4.53
N GLU A 467 9.16 16.25 -4.02
CA GLU A 467 10.58 16.16 -4.36
C GLU A 467 11.11 14.76 -4.01
N PRO A 468 11.95 14.13 -4.85
CA PRO A 468 12.53 12.83 -4.53
C PRO A 468 13.33 12.87 -3.22
N VAL A 469 13.44 11.70 -2.58
CA VAL A 469 14.14 11.54 -1.30
C VAL A 469 15.62 11.90 -1.43
N GLN A 470 16.22 11.60 -2.58
CA GLN A 470 17.60 11.95 -2.91
C GLN A 470 17.59 12.94 -4.06
N THR A 471 18.13 14.14 -3.81
CA THR A 471 18.35 15.13 -4.86
C THR A 471 19.84 15.27 -5.17
N GLU A 472 20.15 15.41 -6.45
CA GLU A 472 21.50 15.66 -6.94
C GLU A 472 21.48 16.97 -7.74
N ARG A 473 22.34 17.92 -7.38
CA ARG A 473 22.45 19.18 -8.11
C ARG A 473 23.37 19.02 -9.31
N MET A 474 22.98 19.65 -10.40
CA MET A 474 23.81 19.83 -11.60
C MET A 474 24.32 21.27 -11.64
N HIS A 475 25.39 21.59 -12.38
CA HIS A 475 25.75 23.00 -12.54
C HIS A 475 24.67 23.74 -13.34
N ASP A 476 24.28 24.97 -12.97
CA ASP A 476 23.18 25.69 -13.63
C ASP A 476 23.39 25.84 -15.14
N SER A 477 24.64 26.06 -15.57
CA SER A 477 25.00 26.08 -17.00
C SER A 477 24.70 24.77 -17.73
N GLU A 478 24.88 23.61 -17.08
CA GLU A 478 24.52 22.33 -17.68
C GLU A 478 23.00 22.19 -17.77
N VAL A 479 22.25 22.62 -16.74
CA VAL A 479 20.77 22.61 -16.74
C VAL A 479 20.21 23.46 -17.88
N VAL A 480 20.74 24.68 -18.03
CA VAL A 480 20.37 25.62 -19.09
C VAL A 480 20.76 25.06 -20.47
N MET A 481 22.02 24.60 -20.63
CA MET A 481 22.47 24.00 -21.88
C MET A 481 21.59 22.80 -22.28
N LEU A 482 21.22 21.94 -21.32
CA LEU A 482 20.40 20.76 -21.57
C LEU A 482 19.04 21.14 -22.13
N ALA A 483 18.35 22.08 -21.48
CA ALA A 483 17.03 22.55 -21.89
C ALA A 483 17.03 23.09 -23.33
N HIS A 484 18.02 23.94 -23.65
CA HIS A 484 18.17 24.49 -25.01
C HIS A 484 18.58 23.43 -26.04
N MET A 485 19.41 22.45 -25.67
CA MET A 485 19.79 21.36 -26.57
C MET A 485 18.65 20.37 -26.84
N ILE A 486 17.76 20.16 -25.87
CA ILE A 486 16.54 19.34 -26.04
C ILE A 486 15.54 20.04 -26.97
N GLY A 487 15.36 21.36 -26.85
CA GLY A 487 14.52 22.13 -27.75
C GLY A 487 15.14 22.33 -29.14
N ASP A 488 15.76 23.49 -29.33
CA ASP A 488 16.24 23.96 -30.64
C ASP A 488 17.68 23.49 -30.99
N GLY A 489 18.33 22.72 -30.10
CA GLY A 489 19.66 22.18 -30.36
C GLY A 489 19.68 21.03 -31.38
N SER A 490 20.75 21.01 -32.18
CA SER A 490 21.09 19.93 -33.11
C SER A 490 22.41 19.28 -32.71
N CYS A 491 22.35 17.98 -32.41
CA CYS A 491 23.50 17.14 -32.04
C CYS A 491 23.51 15.81 -32.83
N VAL A 492 23.07 15.84 -34.09
CA VAL A 492 22.98 14.65 -34.95
C VAL A 492 24.37 14.16 -35.34
N LYS A 493 24.53 12.83 -35.50
CA LYS A 493 25.80 12.22 -35.92
C LYS A 493 26.33 12.84 -37.21
N ARG A 494 27.64 13.06 -37.27
CA ARG A 494 28.38 13.64 -38.42
C ARG A 494 28.01 15.09 -38.77
N GLN A 495 27.38 15.81 -37.86
CA GLN A 495 27.16 17.25 -37.96
C GLN A 495 27.79 17.98 -36.76
N PRO A 496 28.21 19.24 -36.92
CA PRO A 496 28.63 20.05 -35.78
C PRO A 496 27.49 20.20 -34.77
N VAL A 497 27.83 20.29 -33.49
CA VAL A 497 26.84 20.67 -32.45
C VAL A 497 26.45 22.12 -32.71
N ARG A 498 25.14 22.38 -32.83
CA ARG A 498 24.60 23.71 -33.13
C ARG A 498 23.36 23.99 -32.29
N TYR A 499 23.13 25.27 -32.05
CA TYR A 499 21.90 25.81 -31.49
C TYR A 499 21.41 26.95 -32.40
N ALA A 500 20.11 27.07 -32.62
CA ALA A 500 19.56 28.15 -33.44
C ALA A 500 18.42 28.85 -32.71
N SER A 501 18.44 30.19 -32.70
CA SER A 501 17.35 30.98 -32.15
C SER A 501 17.26 32.36 -32.80
N VAL A 502 16.05 32.92 -32.77
CA VAL A 502 15.80 34.33 -33.14
C VAL A 502 15.84 35.25 -31.92
N ASP A 503 15.95 34.67 -30.72
CA ASP A 503 15.91 35.37 -29.44
C ASP A 503 17.33 35.54 -28.89
N GLU A 504 17.77 36.79 -28.80
CA GLU A 504 19.11 37.13 -28.32
C GLU A 504 19.36 36.68 -26.87
N ALA A 505 18.35 36.69 -26.01
CA ALA A 505 18.50 36.24 -24.64
C ALA A 505 18.69 34.71 -24.55
N ASN A 506 18.12 33.96 -25.50
CA ASN A 506 18.36 32.51 -25.61
C ASN A 506 19.78 32.23 -26.14
N LEU A 507 20.23 32.98 -27.14
CA LEU A 507 21.60 32.88 -27.67
C LEU A 507 22.62 33.16 -26.56
N ALA A 508 22.46 34.27 -25.83
CA ALA A 508 23.33 34.64 -24.71
C ALA A 508 23.34 33.58 -23.59
N ALA A 509 22.18 32.99 -23.27
CA ALA A 509 22.10 31.92 -22.27
C ALA A 509 22.90 30.67 -22.68
N VAL A 510 22.82 30.28 -23.96
CA VAL A 510 23.62 29.18 -24.51
C VAL A 510 25.10 29.53 -24.56
N GLU A 511 25.46 30.79 -24.84
CA GLU A 511 26.86 31.23 -24.85
C GLU A 511 27.51 31.18 -23.47
N ILE A 512 26.83 31.72 -22.47
CA ILE A 512 27.25 31.64 -21.06
C ILE A 512 27.39 30.17 -20.64
N SER A 513 26.44 29.33 -21.04
CA SER A 513 26.45 27.92 -20.68
C SER A 513 27.54 27.13 -21.40
N ALA A 514 27.91 27.51 -22.63
CA ALA A 514 28.97 26.86 -23.38
C ALA A 514 30.36 27.08 -22.76
N ALA A 515 30.58 28.23 -22.12
CA ALA A 515 31.82 28.53 -21.41
C ALA A 515 32.12 27.51 -20.30
N HIS A 516 31.10 26.95 -19.65
CA HIS A 516 31.26 25.88 -18.66
C HIS A 516 31.91 24.60 -19.24
N PHE A 517 31.74 24.36 -20.54
CA PHE A 517 32.33 23.22 -21.25
C PHE A 517 33.65 23.59 -21.94
N ASP A 518 34.25 24.73 -21.60
CA ASP A 518 35.38 25.35 -22.30
C ASP A 518 35.12 25.56 -23.80
N VAL A 519 33.85 25.63 -24.22
CA VAL A 519 33.48 25.84 -25.62
C VAL A 519 33.22 27.31 -25.85
N THR A 520 33.98 27.91 -26.77
CA THR A 520 33.68 29.25 -27.30
C THR A 520 32.72 29.13 -28.49
N PRO A 521 31.46 29.57 -28.39
CA PRO A 521 30.51 29.53 -29.48
C PRO A 521 30.92 30.46 -30.62
N ILE A 522 30.56 30.08 -31.85
CA ILE A 522 30.73 30.92 -33.03
C ILE A 522 29.33 31.26 -33.55
N ARG A 523 29.01 32.56 -33.56
CA ARG A 523 27.79 33.07 -34.20
C ARG A 523 27.97 33.02 -35.72
N ASP A 524 27.12 32.26 -36.39
CA ASP A 524 26.97 32.33 -37.84
C ASP A 524 25.77 33.22 -38.16
N GLU A 525 26.03 34.38 -38.76
CA GLU A 525 25.01 35.26 -39.33
C GLU A 525 24.94 35.04 -40.84
N TYR A 526 23.84 34.43 -41.29
CA TYR A 526 23.56 34.28 -42.72
C TYR A 526 22.45 35.26 -43.10
N PRO A 527 22.69 36.24 -43.99
CA PRO A 527 21.66 37.22 -44.39
C PRO A 527 20.36 36.59 -44.93
N ALA A 528 20.44 35.36 -45.45
CA ALA A 528 19.28 34.59 -45.93
C ALA A 528 18.58 33.76 -44.83
N ALA A 529 19.25 33.46 -43.72
CA ALA A 529 18.67 32.71 -42.61
C ALA A 529 17.94 33.68 -41.68
N ARG A 530 16.64 33.49 -41.49
CA ARG A 530 15.82 34.28 -40.56
C ARG A 530 16.11 33.96 -39.08
N VAL A 531 17.27 33.39 -38.77
CA VAL A 531 17.65 32.84 -37.46
C VAL A 531 19.17 32.89 -37.29
N THR A 532 19.64 33.26 -36.11
CA THR A 532 21.06 33.19 -35.74
C THR A 532 21.40 31.79 -35.28
N THR A 533 22.51 31.23 -35.76
CA THR A 533 22.98 29.89 -35.37
C THR A 533 24.29 30.01 -34.59
N LEU A 534 24.36 29.38 -33.42
CA LEU A 534 25.58 29.14 -32.68
C LEU A 534 26.18 27.80 -33.10
N ARG A 535 27.38 27.80 -33.68
CA ARG A 535 28.21 26.61 -33.76
C ARG A 535 28.98 26.46 -32.45
N LEU A 536 28.99 25.24 -31.92
CA LEU A 536 29.64 24.91 -30.65
C LEU A 536 30.85 23.99 -30.93
N PRO A 537 31.98 24.54 -31.43
CA PRO A 537 33.17 23.74 -31.76
C PRO A 537 33.83 23.16 -30.51
N ALA A 538 34.61 22.08 -30.68
CA ALA A 538 35.45 21.61 -29.59
C ALA A 538 36.61 22.63 -29.37
N PRO A 539 37.06 22.84 -28.11
CA PRO A 539 38.19 23.74 -27.84
C PRO A 539 39.54 23.20 -28.34
N TYR A 540 39.56 21.97 -28.83
CA TYR A 540 40.73 21.28 -29.33
C TYR A 540 40.43 20.56 -30.65
N ARG A 541 41.50 20.21 -31.37
CA ARG A 541 41.42 19.38 -32.57
C ARG A 541 40.89 18.00 -32.22
N LEU A 542 39.82 17.58 -32.89
CA LEU A 542 39.25 16.25 -32.76
C LEU A 542 40.18 15.22 -33.42
N THR A 543 40.56 14.18 -32.67
CA THR A 543 41.38 13.03 -33.10
C THR A 543 40.72 11.73 -32.62
N HIS A 544 41.28 10.57 -32.95
CA HIS A 544 40.77 9.30 -32.43
C HIS A 544 40.66 9.33 -30.89
N GLY A 545 39.49 8.98 -30.35
CA GLY A 545 39.20 9.01 -28.91
C GLY A 545 38.91 10.40 -28.30
N LYS A 546 39.05 11.51 -29.04
CA LYS A 546 38.71 12.86 -28.56
C LYS A 546 37.40 13.34 -29.18
N ARG A 547 36.46 13.75 -28.34
CA ARG A 547 35.12 14.22 -28.74
C ARG A 547 34.89 15.64 -28.24
N ASN A 548 34.00 16.38 -28.90
CA ASN A 548 33.52 17.66 -28.38
C ASN A 548 32.92 17.46 -26.96
N PRO A 549 33.23 18.32 -25.98
CA PRO A 549 32.85 18.11 -24.58
C PRO A 549 31.32 18.10 -24.39
N ILE A 550 30.59 19.02 -25.01
CA ILE A 550 29.11 19.04 -25.00
C ILE A 550 28.56 17.77 -25.65
N ALA A 551 29.15 17.33 -26.76
CA ALA A 551 28.74 16.09 -27.44
C ALA A 551 29.00 14.83 -26.60
N ALA A 552 30.08 14.78 -25.83
CA ALA A 552 30.40 13.68 -24.93
C ALA A 552 29.45 13.65 -23.72
N TRP A 553 29.17 14.83 -23.16
CA TRP A 553 28.20 15.00 -22.08
C TRP A 553 26.77 14.60 -22.50
N LEU A 554 26.29 15.07 -23.65
CA LEU A 554 24.99 14.64 -24.20
C LEU A 554 24.93 13.15 -24.52
N ASP A 555 26.06 12.51 -24.80
CA ASP A 555 26.13 11.05 -25.02
C ASP A 555 25.93 10.28 -23.72
N LYS A 556 26.53 10.75 -22.61
CA LYS A 556 26.33 10.20 -21.26
C LYS A 556 24.86 10.25 -20.87
N LEU A 557 24.17 11.34 -21.24
CA LEU A 557 22.72 11.53 -21.02
C LEU A 557 21.83 10.77 -22.02
N GLY A 558 22.41 10.06 -23.01
CA GLY A 558 21.66 9.32 -24.03
C GLY A 558 20.96 10.17 -25.09
N LEU A 559 21.28 11.47 -25.17
CA LEU A 559 20.66 12.44 -26.07
C LEU A 559 21.43 12.69 -27.36
N PHE A 560 22.74 12.44 -27.38
CA PHE A 560 23.53 12.67 -28.58
C PHE A 560 23.07 11.80 -29.75
N GLY A 561 22.95 12.40 -30.94
CA GLY A 561 22.52 11.71 -32.15
C GLY A 561 21.01 11.47 -32.26
N LYS A 562 20.22 11.82 -31.24
CA LYS A 562 18.75 11.68 -31.24
C LYS A 562 18.10 12.76 -32.11
N ARG A 563 17.07 12.38 -32.87
CA ARG A 563 16.20 13.31 -33.58
C ARG A 563 15.12 13.85 -32.65
N SER A 564 14.41 14.91 -33.07
CA SER A 564 13.37 15.59 -32.27
C SER A 564 12.31 14.65 -31.68
N TYR A 565 11.91 13.60 -32.41
CA TYR A 565 10.91 12.62 -31.97
C TYR A 565 11.46 11.52 -31.06
N GLU A 566 12.79 11.47 -30.86
CA GLU A 566 13.47 10.51 -29.99
C GLU A 566 14.02 11.15 -28.71
N LYS A 567 13.95 12.49 -28.59
CA LYS A 567 14.40 13.22 -27.40
C LYS A 567 13.51 12.90 -26.20
N PHE A 568 14.08 12.99 -25.00
CA PHE A 568 13.44 12.72 -23.71
C PHE A 568 14.12 13.55 -22.63
N VAL A 569 13.58 13.60 -21.41
CA VAL A 569 14.27 14.22 -20.26
C VAL A 569 15.19 13.17 -19.61
N PRO A 570 16.50 13.43 -19.45
CA PRO A 570 17.42 12.50 -18.78
C PRO A 570 17.05 12.23 -17.31
N ALA A 571 17.44 11.07 -16.79
CA ALA A 571 17.14 10.66 -15.42
C ALA A 571 17.68 11.65 -14.38
N GLU A 572 18.85 12.24 -14.66
CA GLU A 572 19.53 13.23 -13.84
C GLU A 572 18.69 14.48 -13.60
N VAL A 573 17.85 14.88 -14.56
CA VAL A 573 16.95 16.05 -14.39
C VAL A 573 15.84 15.76 -13.39
N PHE A 574 15.37 14.52 -13.31
CA PHE A 574 14.34 14.14 -12.33
C PHE A 574 14.87 14.13 -10.90
N ALA A 575 16.18 13.88 -10.73
CA ALA A 575 16.89 13.93 -9.44
C ALA A 575 17.25 15.36 -9.01
N LEU A 576 17.09 16.38 -9.85
CA LEU A 576 17.37 17.76 -9.46
C LEU A 576 16.43 18.23 -8.33
N PRO A 577 16.85 19.15 -7.45
CA PRO A 577 15.94 19.84 -6.55
C PRO A 577 14.97 20.76 -7.33
N ASN A 578 13.83 21.11 -6.71
CA ASN A 578 12.73 21.82 -7.37
C ASN A 578 13.13 23.16 -7.99
N ASP A 579 14.09 23.87 -7.41
CA ASP A 579 14.63 25.12 -7.97
C ASP A 579 15.33 24.89 -9.32
N GLN A 580 16.10 23.81 -9.47
CA GLN A 580 16.76 23.48 -10.72
C GLN A 580 15.83 22.82 -11.74
N VAL A 581 14.80 22.09 -11.30
CA VAL A 581 13.72 21.66 -12.22
C VAL A 581 12.97 22.88 -12.76
N ALA A 582 12.71 23.89 -11.93
CA ALA A 582 12.09 25.14 -12.38
C ALA A 582 12.99 25.88 -13.37
N LEU A 583 14.31 25.93 -13.13
CA LEU A 583 15.28 26.48 -14.08
C LEU A 583 15.26 25.72 -15.43
N PHE A 584 15.30 24.39 -15.39
CA PHE A 584 15.21 23.55 -16.57
C PHE A 584 13.93 23.82 -17.38
N LEU A 585 12.77 23.77 -16.73
CA LEU A 585 11.48 24.00 -17.37
C LEU A 585 11.35 25.42 -17.94
N ARG A 586 11.88 26.43 -17.23
CA ARG A 586 11.89 27.83 -17.70
C ARG A 586 12.62 27.98 -19.04
N HIS A 587 13.80 27.37 -19.16
CA HIS A 587 14.60 27.41 -20.38
C HIS A 587 14.04 26.48 -21.46
N LEU A 588 13.48 25.33 -21.10
CA LEU A 588 12.85 24.41 -22.06
C LEU A 588 11.60 25.07 -22.69
N TRP A 589 10.84 25.83 -21.92
CA TRP A 589 9.68 26.56 -22.45
C TRP A 589 10.07 27.74 -23.35
N ALA A 590 11.31 28.25 -23.23
CA ALA A 590 11.81 29.31 -24.10
C ALA A 590 11.96 28.82 -25.56
N THR A 591 12.17 27.52 -25.78
CA THR A 591 12.30 26.90 -27.11
C THR A 591 10.94 26.66 -27.77
N ASP A 592 10.35 25.47 -27.59
CA ASP A 592 9.13 25.01 -28.25
C ASP A 592 7.85 25.33 -27.43
N GLY A 593 8.02 26.05 -26.32
CA GLY A 593 6.92 26.54 -25.50
C GLY A 593 6.25 27.78 -26.10
N SER A 594 4.97 27.94 -25.80
CA SER A 594 4.16 29.09 -26.18
C SER A 594 3.45 29.65 -24.95
N VAL A 595 3.50 30.98 -24.82
CA VAL A 595 2.77 31.75 -23.81
C VAL A 595 2.19 32.95 -24.50
N ARG A 596 0.86 33.10 -24.48
CA ARG A 596 0.18 34.28 -25.00
C ARG A 596 -1.17 34.49 -24.34
N TRP A 597 -1.58 35.75 -24.27
CA TRP A 597 -2.93 36.12 -23.89
C TRP A 597 -3.83 36.13 -25.14
N ASP A 598 -5.00 35.50 -25.05
CA ASP A 598 -6.03 35.58 -26.09
C ASP A 598 -7.10 36.57 -25.62
N ALA A 599 -6.94 37.83 -26.01
CA ALA A 599 -7.84 38.92 -25.60
C ALA A 599 -9.29 38.71 -26.05
N LYS A 600 -9.52 38.00 -27.17
CA LYS A 600 -10.88 37.74 -27.67
C LYS A 600 -11.64 36.75 -26.79
N LEU A 601 -10.93 35.74 -26.31
CA LEU A 601 -11.51 34.68 -25.47
C LEU A 601 -11.33 34.93 -23.97
N GLY A 602 -10.51 35.91 -23.59
CA GLY A 602 -10.18 36.20 -22.20
C GLY A 602 -9.44 35.05 -21.51
N ILE A 603 -8.61 34.31 -22.25
CA ILE A 603 -7.88 33.14 -21.73
C ILE A 603 -6.39 33.22 -21.99
N GLY A 604 -5.59 32.77 -21.02
CA GLY A 604 -4.18 32.49 -21.23
C GLY A 604 -4.00 31.18 -21.99
N ARG A 605 -3.12 31.19 -23.00
CA ARG A 605 -2.70 29.99 -23.73
C ARG A 605 -1.25 29.70 -23.41
N VAL A 606 -1.03 28.68 -22.57
CA VAL A 606 0.29 28.19 -22.15
C VAL A 606 0.42 26.73 -22.58
N TYR A 607 1.31 26.43 -23.51
CA TYR A 607 1.53 25.06 -23.98
C TYR A 607 2.97 24.81 -24.41
N TYR A 608 3.38 23.53 -24.41
CA TYR A 608 4.63 23.05 -24.96
C TYR A 608 4.31 22.00 -26.04
N ALA A 609 4.99 22.07 -27.18
CA ALA A 609 4.75 21.14 -28.30
C ALA A 609 6.02 20.37 -28.65
N SER A 610 5.89 19.06 -28.86
CA SER A 610 7.00 18.23 -29.35
C SER A 610 6.51 17.07 -30.20
N THR A 611 7.36 16.62 -31.11
CA THR A 611 7.15 15.38 -31.87
C THR A 611 7.51 14.12 -31.08
N SER A 612 8.16 14.27 -29.91
CA SER A 612 8.43 13.17 -28.98
C SER A 612 7.32 13.07 -27.94
N ARG A 613 6.60 11.94 -27.95
CA ARG A 613 5.59 11.65 -26.91
C ARG A 613 6.24 11.51 -25.53
N ARG A 614 7.38 10.81 -25.46
CA ARG A 614 8.13 10.60 -24.22
C ARG A 614 8.53 11.93 -23.58
N LEU A 615 9.11 12.85 -24.34
CA LEU A 615 9.49 14.17 -23.82
C LEU A 615 8.29 14.92 -23.22
N VAL A 616 7.12 14.83 -23.85
CA VAL A 616 5.90 15.47 -23.35
C VAL A 616 5.40 14.84 -22.05
N ASP A 617 5.45 13.51 -21.93
CA ASP A 617 5.11 12.80 -20.69
C ASP A 617 6.12 13.12 -19.57
N ASP A 618 7.41 13.20 -19.90
CA ASP A 618 8.47 13.56 -18.96
C ASP A 618 8.28 15.01 -18.42
N VAL A 619 7.94 15.97 -19.30
CA VAL A 619 7.62 17.34 -18.89
C VAL A 619 6.36 17.38 -18.03
N MET A 620 5.35 16.57 -18.35
CA MET A 620 4.15 16.44 -17.53
C MET A 620 4.47 15.95 -16.11
N GLN A 621 5.36 14.96 -15.98
CA GLN A 621 5.84 14.49 -14.68
C GLN A 621 6.55 15.59 -13.90
N LEU A 622 7.46 16.35 -14.53
CA LEU A 622 8.17 17.45 -13.86
C LEU A 622 7.21 18.55 -13.39
N LEU A 623 6.17 18.87 -14.16
CA LEU A 623 5.15 19.85 -13.76
C LEU A 623 4.35 19.41 -12.52
N LEU A 624 4.18 18.11 -12.29
CA LEU A 624 3.51 17.59 -11.08
C LEU A 624 4.31 17.88 -9.80
N ARG A 625 5.63 18.12 -9.87
CA ARG A 625 6.43 18.55 -8.71
C ARG A 625 5.95 19.88 -8.12
N PHE A 626 5.38 20.73 -8.97
CA PHE A 626 4.83 22.04 -8.62
C PHE A 626 3.31 22.02 -8.47
N GLY A 627 2.67 20.84 -8.54
CA GLY A 627 1.21 20.73 -8.52
C GLY A 627 0.53 21.48 -9.68
N ILE A 628 1.18 21.52 -10.84
CA ILE A 628 0.68 22.14 -12.06
C ILE A 628 0.00 21.05 -12.90
N ALA A 629 -1.32 21.13 -13.00
CA ALA A 629 -2.08 20.20 -13.84
C ALA A 629 -1.91 20.56 -15.32
N SER A 630 -1.65 19.55 -16.14
CA SER A 630 -1.52 19.66 -17.59
C SER A 630 -2.33 18.60 -18.34
N ARG A 631 -2.62 18.84 -19.61
CA ARG A 631 -3.25 17.89 -20.52
C ARG A 631 -2.45 17.72 -21.79
N VAL A 632 -2.31 16.48 -22.25
CA VAL A 632 -1.64 16.12 -23.49
C VAL A 632 -2.66 15.75 -24.54
N TYR A 633 -2.56 16.34 -25.73
CA TYR A 633 -3.35 15.92 -26.88
C TYR A 633 -2.48 15.81 -28.14
N ARG A 634 -2.94 14.95 -29.06
CA ARG A 634 -2.30 14.75 -30.35
C ARG A 634 -2.78 15.80 -31.35
N ALA A 635 -1.86 16.56 -31.92
CA ALA A 635 -2.08 17.50 -33.01
C ALA A 635 -1.56 16.88 -34.32
N LYS A 636 -2.45 16.78 -35.32
CA LYS A 636 -2.13 16.27 -36.66
C LYS A 636 -2.06 17.40 -37.67
N LYS A 637 -1.03 17.38 -38.52
CA LYS A 637 -0.91 18.24 -39.70
C LYS A 637 -0.56 17.36 -40.89
N ALA A 638 -1.36 17.40 -41.95
CA ALA A 638 -1.15 16.56 -43.13
C ALA A 638 0.25 16.78 -43.73
N GLY A 639 0.98 15.69 -44.02
CA GLY A 639 2.36 15.73 -44.50
C GLY A 639 3.44 15.91 -43.41
N TYR A 640 3.06 16.02 -42.14
CA TYR A 640 3.97 16.14 -41.00
C TYR A 640 3.79 14.96 -40.04
N ARG A 641 4.82 14.70 -39.23
CA ARG A 641 4.72 13.76 -38.10
C ARG A 641 3.70 14.27 -37.08
N ASP A 642 3.13 13.35 -36.31
CA ASP A 642 2.30 13.73 -35.17
C ASP A 642 3.08 14.62 -34.21
N SER A 643 2.41 15.68 -33.75
CA SER A 643 2.90 16.55 -32.67
C SER A 643 2.04 16.31 -31.43
N TRP A 644 2.66 16.36 -30.27
CA TRP A 644 2.02 16.22 -28.97
C TRP A 644 2.09 17.56 -28.26
N HIS A 645 0.93 18.08 -27.88
CA HIS A 645 0.82 19.37 -27.21
C HIS A 645 0.45 19.13 -25.75
N LEU A 646 1.34 19.58 -24.86
CA LEU A 646 1.07 19.69 -23.44
C LEU A 646 0.52 21.07 -23.15
N THR A 647 -0.71 21.16 -22.66
CA THR A 647 -1.34 22.43 -22.28
C THR A 647 -1.44 22.56 -20.77
N ILE A 648 -1.10 23.74 -20.26
CA ILE A 648 -1.37 24.14 -18.89
C ILE A 648 -2.67 24.94 -18.91
N ALA A 649 -3.76 24.29 -18.50
CA ALA A 649 -5.09 24.87 -18.52
C ALA A 649 -5.54 25.27 -17.11
N GLY A 650 -6.41 26.29 -17.06
CA GLY A 650 -6.95 26.81 -15.81
C GLY A 650 -6.06 27.88 -15.17
N ALA A 651 -6.70 28.93 -14.65
CA ALA A 651 -6.01 30.10 -14.10
C ALA A 651 -5.07 29.74 -12.94
N GLU A 652 -5.40 28.74 -12.11
CA GLU A 652 -4.55 28.32 -10.99
C GLU A 652 -3.23 27.70 -11.47
N SER A 653 -3.28 26.68 -12.33
CA SER A 653 -2.09 26.02 -12.87
C SER A 653 -1.23 26.98 -13.70
N GLN A 654 -1.86 27.86 -14.48
CA GLN A 654 -1.14 28.89 -15.23
C GLN A 654 -0.46 29.91 -14.31
N SER A 655 -1.12 30.34 -13.23
CA SER A 655 -0.52 31.25 -12.25
C SER A 655 0.67 30.59 -11.51
N LYS A 656 0.54 29.31 -11.12
CA LYS A 656 1.63 28.54 -10.52
C LYS A 656 2.82 28.41 -11.48
N PHE A 657 2.55 28.09 -12.74
CA PHE A 657 3.60 27.99 -13.77
C PHE A 657 4.31 29.32 -13.99
N LEU A 658 3.56 30.38 -14.31
CA LEU A 658 4.14 31.67 -14.68
C LEU A 658 4.80 32.38 -13.49
N GLY A 659 4.26 32.22 -12.27
CA GLY A 659 4.82 32.82 -11.06
C GLY A 659 5.96 32.03 -10.43
N GLY A 660 5.93 30.69 -10.49
CA GLY A 660 6.95 29.83 -9.87
C GLY A 660 8.09 29.42 -10.82
N ILE A 661 7.77 29.12 -12.09
CA ILE A 661 8.73 28.64 -13.09
C ILE A 661 9.09 29.79 -14.04
N GLY A 662 8.09 30.39 -14.69
CA GLY A 662 8.27 31.43 -15.70
C GLY A 662 8.81 30.90 -17.02
N VAL A 663 9.15 31.81 -17.94
CA VAL A 663 9.75 31.48 -19.25
C VAL A 663 10.92 32.43 -19.50
N HIS A 664 12.00 31.93 -20.08
CA HIS A 664 13.17 32.75 -20.44
C HIS A 664 13.00 33.47 -21.79
N GLY A 665 13.78 34.52 -22.00
CA GLY A 665 13.85 35.26 -23.26
C GLY A 665 12.66 36.20 -23.53
N VAL A 666 12.41 36.53 -24.79
CA VAL A 666 11.35 37.45 -25.25
C VAL A 666 9.97 36.99 -24.78
N LYS A 667 9.76 35.68 -24.64
CA LYS A 667 8.50 35.11 -24.14
C LYS A 667 8.22 35.42 -22.67
N ALA A 668 9.22 35.88 -21.90
CA ALA A 668 9.06 36.29 -20.51
C ALA A 668 8.10 37.48 -20.36
N ASP A 669 8.07 38.40 -21.33
CA ASP A 669 7.18 39.56 -21.27
C ASP A 669 5.73 39.17 -21.54
N ALA A 670 5.49 38.28 -22.51
CA ALA A 670 4.17 37.66 -22.71
C ALA A 670 3.72 36.86 -21.48
N ALA A 671 4.65 36.21 -20.77
CA ALA A 671 4.35 35.51 -19.52
C ALA A 671 3.90 36.47 -18.40
N LYS A 672 4.55 37.63 -18.26
CA LYS A 672 4.12 38.68 -17.32
C LYS A 672 2.73 39.22 -17.67
N GLU A 673 2.46 39.46 -18.96
CA GLU A 673 1.16 39.92 -19.45
C GLU A 673 0.05 38.91 -19.10
N VAL A 674 0.25 37.63 -19.41
CA VAL A 674 -0.73 36.58 -19.09
C VAL A 674 -0.94 36.49 -17.58
N LEU A 675 0.13 36.53 -16.77
CA LEU A 675 0.02 36.45 -15.32
C LEU A 675 -0.76 37.64 -14.74
N ALA A 676 -0.51 38.85 -15.22
CA ALA A 676 -1.25 40.05 -14.79
C ALA A 676 -2.75 39.93 -15.13
N ASN A 677 -3.07 39.50 -16.35
CA ASN A 677 -4.46 39.33 -16.79
C ASN A 677 -5.20 38.22 -16.02
N LEU A 678 -4.49 37.16 -15.57
CA LEU A 678 -5.07 36.08 -14.77
C LEU A 678 -5.47 36.50 -13.35
N GLN A 679 -4.83 37.53 -12.76
CA GLN A 679 -5.12 37.97 -11.38
C GLN A 679 -6.55 38.50 -11.22
N GLY A 680 -7.12 39.09 -12.28
CA GLY A 680 -8.48 39.63 -12.29
C GLY A 680 -9.59 38.61 -12.60
N ILE A 681 -9.26 37.36 -12.92
CA ILE A 681 -10.24 36.36 -13.34
C ILE A 681 -10.72 35.54 -12.14
N VAL A 682 -12.05 35.49 -11.96
CA VAL A 682 -12.68 34.58 -11.00
C VAL A 682 -12.39 33.15 -11.45
N ARG A 683 -11.53 32.47 -10.68
CA ARG A 683 -11.06 31.11 -10.98
C ARG A 683 -12.27 30.17 -11.09
N ASN A 684 -12.40 29.47 -12.22
CA ASN A 684 -13.41 28.41 -12.35
C ASN A 684 -12.96 27.21 -11.50
N PRO A 685 -13.65 26.92 -10.38
CA PRO A 685 -13.19 25.91 -9.44
C PRO A 685 -13.49 24.47 -9.90
N ASN A 686 -14.19 24.28 -11.03
CA ASN A 686 -14.73 22.99 -11.46
C ASN A 686 -13.78 22.15 -12.33
N ALA A 687 -12.48 22.47 -12.38
CA ALA A 687 -11.50 21.68 -13.12
C ALA A 687 -10.98 20.47 -12.32
N ASP A 688 -10.61 20.70 -11.05
CA ASP A 688 -10.18 19.68 -10.09
C ASP A 688 -11.33 19.39 -9.12
N THR A 689 -12.08 18.33 -9.42
CA THR A 689 -13.32 17.97 -8.72
C THR A 689 -13.22 16.60 -8.08
N VAL A 690 -13.83 16.46 -6.91
CA VAL A 690 -13.99 15.18 -6.22
C VAL A 690 -15.26 14.50 -6.75
N PRO A 691 -15.25 13.19 -7.06
CA PRO A 691 -16.42 12.46 -7.56
C PRO A 691 -17.68 12.69 -6.71
N ALA A 692 -18.85 12.68 -7.37
CA ALA A 692 -20.10 13.09 -6.75
C ALA A 692 -20.53 12.18 -5.58
N GLY A 693 -19.97 10.97 -5.47
CA GLY A 693 -20.16 10.06 -4.34
C GLY A 693 -19.83 10.71 -2.98
N VAL A 694 -18.93 11.69 -2.93
CA VAL A 694 -18.58 12.42 -1.69
C VAL A 694 -19.77 13.10 -1.03
N TRP A 695 -20.82 13.43 -1.80
CA TRP A 695 -22.04 14.00 -1.24
C TRP A 695 -22.80 13.05 -0.33
N ALA A 696 -22.60 11.73 -0.44
CA ALA A 696 -23.17 10.78 0.51
C ALA A 696 -22.57 11.01 1.91
N GLY A 697 -21.24 11.10 2.03
CA GLY A 697 -20.56 11.42 3.29
C GLY A 697 -20.99 12.76 3.88
N VAL A 698 -21.10 13.80 3.03
CA VAL A 698 -21.61 15.12 3.47
C VAL A 698 -23.03 15.02 4.04
N ARG A 699 -23.91 14.19 3.46
CA ARG A 699 -25.27 13.98 3.99
C ARG A 699 -25.27 13.24 5.33
N THR A 700 -24.39 12.26 5.51
CA THR A 700 -24.21 11.57 6.78
C THR A 700 -23.77 12.56 7.87
N ALA A 701 -22.72 13.34 7.61
CA ALA A 701 -22.21 14.34 8.55
C ALA A 701 -23.25 15.44 8.88
N LEU A 702 -24.08 15.84 7.92
CA LEU A 702 -25.20 16.75 8.18
C LEU A 702 -26.22 16.18 9.16
N THR A 703 -26.51 14.88 9.01
CA THR A 703 -27.49 14.17 9.85
C THR A 703 -26.96 14.03 11.28
N GLU A 704 -25.70 13.64 11.44
CA GLU A 704 -25.04 13.53 12.74
C GLU A 704 -25.00 14.85 13.50
N ARG A 705 -24.85 15.97 12.78
CA ARG A 705 -24.88 17.33 13.36
C ARG A 705 -26.27 17.93 13.51
N GLN A 706 -27.33 17.19 13.14
CA GLN A 706 -28.71 17.69 13.12
C GLN A 706 -28.87 19.00 12.32
N MET A 707 -28.05 19.18 11.28
CA MET A 707 -28.03 20.40 10.47
C MET A 707 -28.93 20.24 9.24
N THR A 708 -29.90 21.12 9.08
CA THR A 708 -30.77 21.11 7.89
C THR A 708 -30.00 21.55 6.65
N HIS A 709 -30.41 21.08 5.47
CA HIS A 709 -29.81 21.51 4.20
C HIS A 709 -29.87 23.03 3.97
N ARG A 710 -30.87 23.73 4.53
CA ARG A 710 -30.97 25.20 4.46
C ARG A 710 -29.91 25.87 5.34
N GLN A 711 -29.75 25.41 6.58
CA GLN A 711 -28.69 25.89 7.47
C GLN A 711 -27.32 25.64 6.85
N PHE A 712 -27.10 24.47 6.26
CA PHE A 712 -25.85 24.14 5.57
C PHE A 712 -25.57 25.07 4.39
N ALA A 713 -26.55 25.32 3.53
CA ALA A 713 -26.39 26.24 2.40
C ALA A 713 -26.01 27.65 2.87
N THR A 714 -26.65 28.14 3.94
CA THR A 714 -26.33 29.42 4.58
C THR A 714 -24.91 29.43 5.14
N ALA A 715 -24.50 28.40 5.88
CA ALA A 715 -23.15 28.29 6.45
C ALA A 715 -22.06 28.18 5.36
N MET A 716 -22.38 27.56 4.23
CA MET A 716 -21.54 27.48 3.04
C MET A 716 -21.47 28.80 2.24
N ASN A 717 -22.23 29.82 2.65
CA ASN A 717 -22.46 31.07 1.93
C ASN A 717 -22.94 30.83 0.48
N THR A 718 -23.92 29.95 0.32
CA THR A 718 -24.51 29.57 -0.98
C THR A 718 -26.03 29.66 -0.94
N LYS A 719 -26.66 29.97 -2.08
CA LYS A 719 -28.13 29.91 -2.17
C LYS A 719 -28.59 28.46 -2.10
N PHE A 720 -29.61 28.18 -1.29
CA PHE A 720 -30.27 26.88 -1.26
C PHE A 720 -31.04 26.66 -2.57
N CYS A 721 -30.59 25.71 -3.38
CA CYS A 721 -31.17 25.40 -4.70
C CYS A 721 -31.72 23.96 -4.77
N GLY A 722 -32.29 23.44 -3.67
CA GLY A 722 -32.83 22.09 -3.62
C GLY A 722 -31.77 21.01 -3.84
N SER A 723 -32.03 20.07 -4.76
CA SER A 723 -31.16 18.90 -4.98
C SER A 723 -29.99 19.13 -5.96
N THR A 724 -29.94 20.27 -6.63
CA THR A 724 -28.97 20.56 -7.70
C THR A 724 -27.52 20.48 -7.25
N MET A 725 -27.22 20.88 -6.00
CA MET A 725 -25.88 20.82 -5.42
C MET A 725 -25.32 19.38 -5.42
N TRP A 726 -26.17 18.40 -5.12
CA TRP A 726 -25.79 17.00 -4.92
C TRP A 726 -25.57 16.23 -6.23
N LYS A 727 -25.99 16.79 -7.37
CA LYS A 727 -25.90 16.14 -8.68
C LYS A 727 -24.53 16.29 -9.35
N HIS A 728 -23.72 17.25 -8.92
CA HIS A 728 -22.46 17.60 -9.57
C HIS A 728 -21.28 17.42 -8.64
N SER A 729 -20.17 16.90 -9.16
CA SER A 729 -18.89 16.77 -8.45
C SER A 729 -18.44 18.12 -7.86
N PRO A 730 -18.21 18.22 -6.53
CA PRO A 730 -17.73 19.46 -5.93
C PRO A 730 -16.29 19.75 -6.33
N SER A 731 -15.97 21.03 -6.46
CA SER A 731 -14.59 21.47 -6.43
C SER A 731 -13.96 21.22 -5.06
N ARG A 732 -12.63 21.06 -5.01
CA ARG A 732 -11.89 20.93 -3.75
C ARG A 732 -12.14 22.09 -2.80
N GLY A 733 -12.14 23.33 -3.29
CA GLY A 733 -12.42 24.51 -2.46
C GLY A 733 -13.84 24.51 -1.88
N ARG A 734 -14.83 23.98 -2.62
CA ARG A 734 -16.19 23.80 -2.10
C ARG A 734 -16.23 22.70 -1.06
N LEU A 735 -15.60 21.55 -1.32
CA LEU A 735 -15.55 20.44 -0.37
C LEU A 735 -14.83 20.83 0.91
N HIS A 736 -13.74 21.58 0.82
CA HIS A 736 -12.98 22.08 1.96
C HIS A 736 -13.83 23.00 2.86
N ARG A 737 -14.64 23.90 2.26
CA ARG A 737 -15.60 24.70 3.03
C ARG A 737 -16.67 23.82 3.70
N ALA A 738 -17.16 22.80 3.00
CA ALA A 738 -18.13 21.86 3.57
C ALA A 738 -17.53 21.12 4.77
N ALA A 739 -16.30 20.62 4.63
CA ALA A 739 -15.56 19.98 5.71
C ALA A 739 -15.36 20.92 6.91
N ALA A 740 -15.04 22.20 6.68
CA ALA A 740 -14.89 23.18 7.76
C ALA A 740 -16.22 23.47 8.49
N VAL A 741 -17.33 23.61 7.77
CA VAL A 741 -18.68 23.81 8.36
C VAL A 741 -19.12 22.59 9.17
N LEU A 742 -18.75 21.39 8.72
CA LEU A 742 -19.11 20.12 9.35
C LEU A 742 -18.04 19.61 10.32
N GLU A 743 -16.96 20.38 10.52
CA GLU A 743 -15.72 19.99 11.23
C GLU A 743 -15.35 18.52 11.02
N ASP A 744 -15.48 18.06 9.78
CA ASP A 744 -15.32 16.67 9.38
C ASP A 744 -13.91 16.48 8.82
N ARG A 745 -13.13 15.66 9.53
CA ARG A 745 -11.72 15.40 9.20
C ARG A 745 -11.58 14.60 7.90
N ASP A 746 -12.45 13.64 7.64
CA ASP A 746 -12.34 12.77 6.47
C ASP A 746 -12.68 13.54 5.18
N LEU A 747 -13.70 14.41 5.24
CA LEU A 747 -14.02 15.34 4.16
C LEU A 747 -12.89 16.36 3.94
N HIS A 748 -12.22 16.79 5.01
CA HIS A 748 -11.06 17.67 4.91
C HIS A 748 -9.88 16.99 4.19
N ASP A 749 -9.58 15.74 4.55
CA ASP A 749 -8.54 14.94 3.90
C ASP A 749 -8.87 14.69 2.42
N LEU A 750 -10.12 14.38 2.08
CA LEU A 750 -10.58 14.25 0.69
C LEU A 750 -10.40 15.54 -0.13
N ALA A 751 -10.59 16.70 0.49
CA ALA A 751 -10.43 18.00 -0.16
C ALA A 751 -8.95 18.41 -0.36
N THR A 752 -8.04 17.94 0.49
CA THR A 752 -6.64 18.42 0.55
C THR A 752 -5.59 17.42 0.08
N ASN A 753 -5.97 16.19 -0.24
CA ASN A 753 -5.08 15.12 -0.69
C ASN A 753 -4.34 15.37 -2.03
N ASP A 754 -3.47 14.41 -2.38
CA ASP A 754 -2.52 14.49 -3.49
C ASP A 754 -3.00 13.72 -4.74
N VAL A 755 -4.26 13.30 -4.77
CA VAL A 755 -4.88 12.58 -5.89
C VAL A 755 -5.67 13.53 -6.78
N TYR A 756 -5.66 13.32 -8.09
CA TYR A 756 -6.59 13.93 -9.04
C TYR A 756 -7.43 12.82 -9.66
N TRP A 757 -8.74 13.05 -9.79
CA TRP A 757 -9.67 12.07 -10.32
C TRP A 757 -9.83 12.26 -11.83
N ASP A 758 -9.02 11.54 -12.60
CA ASP A 758 -9.00 11.66 -14.05
C ASP A 758 -10.00 10.71 -14.71
N THR A 759 -10.55 11.12 -15.84
CA THR A 759 -11.61 10.38 -16.52
C THR A 759 -11.02 9.44 -17.57
N ILE A 760 -11.42 8.17 -17.56
CA ILE A 760 -11.13 7.23 -18.64
C ILE A 760 -11.87 7.69 -19.90
N VAL A 761 -11.15 7.90 -21.00
CA VAL A 761 -11.73 8.30 -22.30
C VAL A 761 -11.71 7.18 -23.32
N ASP A 762 -10.93 6.12 -23.09
CA ASP A 762 -10.77 5.01 -24.00
C ASP A 762 -10.17 3.79 -23.29
N ILE A 763 -10.69 2.61 -23.60
CA ILE A 763 -10.19 1.30 -23.17
C ILE A 763 -10.21 0.42 -24.42
N THR A 764 -9.04 0.00 -24.90
CA THR A 764 -8.92 -0.81 -26.12
C THR A 764 -8.01 -2.01 -25.86
N SER A 765 -8.44 -3.23 -26.19
CA SER A 765 -7.56 -4.41 -26.16
C SER A 765 -6.42 -4.25 -27.17
N ILE A 766 -5.20 -4.54 -26.74
CA ILE A 766 -3.99 -4.56 -27.58
C ILE A 766 -3.46 -5.98 -27.80
N GLY A 767 -4.30 -6.98 -27.53
CA GLY A 767 -3.95 -8.39 -27.65
C GLY A 767 -3.13 -8.91 -26.45
N GLU A 768 -2.59 -10.11 -26.60
CA GLU A 768 -1.80 -10.75 -25.57
C GLU A 768 -0.38 -10.16 -25.49
N GLN A 769 0.09 -9.93 -24.27
CA GLN A 769 1.41 -9.37 -23.97
C GLN A 769 2.02 -10.11 -22.78
N ASP A 770 3.34 -10.06 -22.69
CA ASP A 770 4.04 -10.45 -21.47
C ASP A 770 3.76 -9.46 -20.36
N VAL A 771 3.26 -9.96 -19.24
CA VAL A 771 2.83 -9.16 -18.11
C VAL A 771 3.65 -9.44 -16.85
N TYR A 772 3.76 -8.41 -16.04
CA TYR A 772 4.60 -8.32 -14.86
C TYR A 772 3.78 -7.73 -13.74
N ASP A 773 4.26 -7.91 -12.52
CA ASP A 773 3.71 -7.22 -11.38
C ASP A 773 4.78 -6.95 -10.32
N GLY A 774 4.49 -5.99 -9.46
CA GLY A 774 5.35 -5.51 -8.40
C GLY A 774 4.70 -5.65 -7.03
N THR A 775 5.52 -5.67 -5.99
CA THR A 775 5.07 -5.64 -4.61
C THR A 775 5.76 -4.52 -3.88
N VAL A 776 4.95 -3.71 -3.20
CA VAL A 776 5.33 -2.56 -2.38
C VAL A 776 4.82 -2.80 -0.97
N SER A 777 5.70 -2.67 0.03
CA SER A 777 5.35 -2.89 1.43
C SER A 777 4.54 -1.74 2.01
N GLY A 778 3.56 -2.05 2.87
CA GLY A 778 2.82 -1.07 3.66
C GLY A 778 1.55 -0.56 2.98
N THR A 779 1.67 0.10 1.84
CA THR A 779 0.52 0.71 1.12
C THR A 779 -0.10 -0.20 0.06
N HIS A 780 0.62 -1.24 -0.35
CA HIS A 780 0.20 -2.21 -1.35
C HIS A 780 -0.18 -1.61 -2.72
N ASN A 781 0.37 -0.44 -3.07
CA ASN A 781 0.16 0.22 -4.35
C ASN A 781 1.40 1.02 -4.78
N PHE A 782 1.43 1.45 -6.04
CA PHE A 782 2.46 2.33 -6.59
C PHE A 782 1.88 3.20 -7.72
N VAL A 783 2.63 4.24 -8.08
CA VAL A 783 2.33 5.07 -9.24
C VAL A 783 3.11 4.57 -10.45
N ALA A 784 2.42 4.25 -11.54
CA ALA A 784 3.03 3.87 -12.81
C ALA A 784 2.36 4.57 -13.99
N ASN A 785 3.15 5.06 -14.95
CA ASN A 785 2.69 5.93 -16.04
C ASN A 785 1.83 7.10 -15.54
N LEU A 786 2.15 7.60 -14.34
CA LEU A 786 1.41 8.61 -13.59
C LEU A 786 -0.05 8.22 -13.27
N VAL A 787 -0.34 6.94 -13.03
CA VAL A 787 -1.63 6.39 -12.57
C VAL A 787 -1.39 5.59 -11.29
N SER A 788 -2.32 5.64 -10.32
CA SER A 788 -2.22 4.89 -9.07
C SER A 788 -2.79 3.48 -9.23
N LEU A 789 -1.97 2.45 -8.98
CA LEU A 789 -2.22 1.05 -9.32
C LEU A 789 -1.91 0.13 -8.13
N HIS A 790 -2.66 -0.95 -7.94
CA HIS A 790 -2.55 -1.83 -6.78
C HIS A 790 -1.64 -3.06 -7.04
N ASN A 791 -1.07 -3.62 -5.98
CA ASN A 791 -0.27 -4.85 -6.00
C ASN A 791 -1.13 -6.14 -6.01
N SER A 792 -0.49 -7.29 -6.21
CA SER A 792 -1.12 -8.61 -6.04
C SER A 792 -1.38 -9.06 -4.58
N LEU A 793 -2.44 -9.87 -4.42
CA LEU A 793 -3.02 -10.45 -3.18
C LEU A 793 -2.14 -11.44 -2.39
N GLU A 794 -1.18 -12.09 -3.03
CA GLU A 794 -0.51 -13.31 -2.54
C GLU A 794 0.44 -13.12 -1.33
N GLN A 795 0.50 -11.93 -0.74
CA GLN A 795 1.63 -11.57 0.11
C GLN A 795 1.55 -12.09 1.54
N ASP A 796 0.37 -12.22 2.16
CA ASP A 796 0.31 -12.50 3.61
C ASP A 796 0.62 -13.96 3.98
N ALA A 797 0.50 -14.90 3.04
CA ALA A 797 0.83 -16.30 3.29
C ALA A 797 2.35 -16.50 3.44
N ASP A 798 2.76 -17.27 4.45
CA ASP A 798 4.13 -17.72 4.62
C ASP A 798 4.43 -18.95 3.76
N MET A 799 3.41 -19.76 3.53
CA MET A 799 3.50 -20.99 2.75
C MET A 799 2.29 -21.15 1.84
N VAL A 800 2.52 -21.57 0.60
CA VAL A 800 1.48 -21.89 -0.39
C VAL A 800 1.71 -23.30 -0.91
N ILE A 801 0.72 -24.16 -0.71
CA ILE A 801 0.67 -25.54 -1.21
C ILE A 801 -0.41 -25.60 -2.28
N LEU A 802 0.00 -25.85 -3.53
CA LEU A 802 -0.91 -26.04 -4.65
C LEU A 802 -1.10 -27.53 -4.88
N LEU A 803 -2.34 -27.98 -4.94
CA LEU A 803 -2.67 -29.37 -5.17
C LEU A 803 -3.00 -29.59 -6.64
N HIS A 804 -2.26 -30.49 -7.29
CA HIS A 804 -2.47 -30.90 -8.67
C HIS A 804 -2.73 -32.40 -8.74
N ARG A 805 -3.72 -32.79 -9.54
CA ARG A 805 -4.03 -34.20 -9.77
C ARG A 805 -4.20 -34.41 -11.27
N PRO A 806 -3.22 -35.03 -11.95
CA PRO A 806 -3.27 -35.20 -13.41
C PRO A 806 -4.57 -35.89 -13.87
N ASP A 807 -4.97 -36.95 -13.16
CA ASP A 807 -6.16 -37.73 -13.50
C ASP A 807 -7.51 -37.04 -13.22
N ALA A 808 -7.49 -35.85 -12.59
CA ALA A 808 -8.68 -35.00 -12.50
C ALA A 808 -9.06 -34.40 -13.86
N PHE A 809 -8.07 -34.21 -14.74
CA PHE A 809 -8.24 -33.54 -16.03
C PHE A 809 -8.18 -34.52 -17.19
N ASP A 810 -7.46 -35.63 -17.06
CA ASP A 810 -7.37 -36.70 -18.03
C ASP A 810 -7.48 -38.05 -17.32
N ARG A 811 -8.61 -38.75 -17.48
CA ARG A 811 -8.86 -40.00 -16.74
C ARG A 811 -7.90 -41.13 -17.08
N ASP A 812 -7.27 -41.08 -18.26
CA ASP A 812 -6.35 -42.09 -18.75
C ASP A 812 -4.87 -41.68 -18.55
N ASP A 813 -4.61 -40.64 -17.75
CA ASP A 813 -3.26 -40.17 -17.45
C ASP A 813 -2.41 -41.31 -16.83
N PRO A 814 -1.17 -41.53 -17.30
CA PRO A 814 -0.31 -42.62 -16.81
C PRO A 814 0.03 -42.51 -15.32
N ARG A 815 -0.15 -41.34 -14.71
CA ARG A 815 0.02 -41.09 -13.26
C ARG A 815 -1.30 -41.23 -12.48
N GLY A 816 -2.28 -41.94 -13.03
CA GLY A 816 -3.55 -42.24 -12.36
C GLY A 816 -3.33 -42.81 -10.95
N GLY A 817 -3.95 -42.18 -9.95
CA GLY A 817 -3.73 -42.50 -8.53
C GLY A 817 -2.66 -41.64 -7.83
N GLU A 818 -1.94 -40.77 -8.53
CA GLU A 818 -0.99 -39.81 -7.96
C GLU A 818 -1.55 -38.38 -7.90
N ALA A 819 -1.09 -37.62 -6.92
CA ALA A 819 -1.29 -36.17 -6.83
C ALA A 819 0.03 -35.49 -6.42
N ASP A 820 0.20 -34.25 -6.85
CA ASP A 820 1.35 -33.42 -6.53
C ASP A 820 0.95 -32.38 -5.48
N LEU A 821 1.66 -32.36 -4.35
CA LEU A 821 1.69 -31.25 -3.41
C LEU A 821 2.83 -30.31 -3.82
N ILE A 822 2.48 -29.25 -4.54
CA ILE A 822 3.44 -28.27 -5.07
C ILE A 822 3.59 -27.16 -4.02
N LEU A 823 4.68 -27.17 -3.27
CA LEU A 823 5.04 -26.07 -2.38
C LEU A 823 5.52 -24.88 -3.24
N GLY A 824 4.58 -24.07 -3.72
CA GLY A 824 4.83 -22.97 -4.64
C GLY A 824 5.42 -21.72 -3.98
N LYS A 825 5.22 -21.57 -2.67
CA LYS A 825 5.81 -20.50 -1.84
C LYS A 825 6.19 -21.05 -0.48
N HIS A 826 7.38 -20.72 -0.01
CA HIS A 826 7.82 -21.01 1.36
C HIS A 826 8.78 -19.90 1.82
N ARG A 827 8.36 -19.07 2.78
CA ARG A 827 9.16 -17.92 3.25
C ARG A 827 10.42 -18.33 4.03
N ASN A 828 10.36 -19.47 4.72
CA ASN A 828 11.37 -19.91 5.67
C ASN A 828 12.19 -21.13 5.19
N GLY A 829 12.08 -21.50 3.91
CA GLY A 829 12.78 -22.68 3.40
C GLY A 829 12.56 -22.90 1.90
N PRO A 830 13.04 -24.04 1.35
CA PRO A 830 12.97 -24.31 -0.07
C PRO A 830 11.55 -24.69 -0.51
N THR A 831 11.27 -24.47 -1.80
CA THR A 831 10.09 -24.98 -2.50
C THR A 831 10.36 -26.38 -3.08
N LYS A 832 9.39 -27.29 -3.02
CA LYS A 832 9.49 -28.65 -3.57
C LYS A 832 8.13 -29.12 -4.07
N THR A 833 8.12 -29.94 -5.12
CA THR A 833 6.94 -30.72 -5.50
C THR A 833 7.05 -32.11 -4.90
N ILE A 834 6.03 -32.52 -4.14
CA ILE A 834 5.99 -33.80 -3.43
C ILE A 834 4.87 -34.65 -4.01
N THR A 835 5.21 -35.83 -4.51
CA THR A 835 4.22 -36.77 -5.06
C THR A 835 3.62 -37.61 -3.94
N VAL A 836 2.29 -37.69 -3.91
CA VAL A 836 1.51 -38.49 -2.96
C VAL A 836 0.52 -39.37 -3.69
N ALA A 837 0.15 -40.50 -3.10
CA ALA A 837 -0.97 -41.29 -3.61
C ALA A 837 -2.30 -40.63 -3.20
N HIS A 838 -3.22 -40.43 -4.15
CA HIS A 838 -4.57 -39.98 -3.83
C HIS A 838 -5.51 -41.19 -3.70
N GLN A 839 -6.18 -41.28 -2.56
CA GLN A 839 -7.16 -42.31 -2.26
C GLN A 839 -8.48 -41.64 -1.89
N LEU A 840 -8.98 -40.74 -2.75
CA LEU A 840 -10.14 -39.91 -2.41
C LEU A 840 -11.42 -40.71 -2.16
N HIS A 841 -11.51 -41.95 -2.67
CA HIS A 841 -12.59 -42.87 -2.34
C HIS A 841 -12.57 -43.32 -0.85
N LEU A 842 -11.42 -43.21 -0.19
CA LEU A 842 -11.21 -43.37 1.25
C LEU A 842 -11.04 -42.01 1.97
N SER A 843 -11.32 -40.89 1.30
CA SER A 843 -11.16 -39.53 1.86
C SER A 843 -9.78 -39.20 2.41
N ARG A 844 -8.70 -39.62 1.73
CA ARG A 844 -7.31 -39.38 2.17
C ARG A 844 -6.31 -39.29 1.03
N PHE A 845 -5.18 -38.64 1.30
CA PHE A 845 -3.92 -38.82 0.60
C PHE A 845 -2.97 -39.71 1.44
N ALA A 846 -1.95 -40.28 0.80
CA ALA A 846 -0.97 -41.13 1.46
C ALA A 846 0.44 -40.90 0.89
N ASN A 847 1.45 -41.06 1.75
CA ASN A 847 2.85 -41.10 1.30
C ASN A 847 3.03 -42.20 0.25
N MET A 848 3.88 -41.95 -0.74
CA MET A 848 4.36 -42.98 -1.65
C MET A 848 5.18 -44.01 -0.86
N ALA A 849 5.18 -45.27 -1.32
CA ALA A 849 6.07 -46.27 -0.75
C ALA A 849 7.52 -45.85 -1.01
N LYS A 850 8.37 -45.83 0.03
CA LYS A 850 9.81 -45.61 -0.15
C LYS A 850 10.35 -46.70 -1.08
N GLN A 851 11.01 -46.31 -2.17
CA GLN A 851 11.88 -47.21 -2.94
C GLN A 851 13.12 -47.55 -2.14
#